data_AF-A0A094F418-F1
#
_entry.id   AF-A0A094F418-F1
#
_cell.length_a   1.000
_cell.length_b   1.000
_cell.length_c   1.000
_cell.angle_alpha   90.00
_cell.angle_beta   90.00
_cell.angle_gamma   90.00
#
_symmetry.space_group_name_H-M   'P 1'
#
loop_
_entity.id
_entity.type
_entity.pdbx_description
1 polymer ?
#
loop_
_entity_poly.entity_id
_entity_poly.type
_entity_poly.pdbx_seq_one_letter_code
_entity_poly.pdbx_strand_id
1 'polypeptide(L)'
;MASPVKLPGAGFKFPSVPCSWNERDSLLFSASIGCKAHELLFLNELHPDFQPFPTYPVILQFKGSYQSIIDYYTTTRTPAIPGVPPVNQTRVLDGQRHIQIFQPLPASSTGHAFELQITCLGVADKGPAGMITETEALLVDTLTGTTYCRILRQSFAVGQGGWGGPKKQKETVYVTPKREPDAVYTQVTTKETAHLYRLNGDYNPLHCDDEVAKKAGFKGIILHGLCTWNMSAHAVLSTFAGGDGRRLREFQARFKKVVYPGDTLLVEMWRMGRKNGLEEVLFRTSVEGQEALNNWRALLAVESVGTKLDFEAHAATFMRPEGLRIGSNTTEAHPSSKHRPAYHPSYDAVSENGYRINELMINEPTSEPFKVVVIGAGAAGIDFLHHAVQTLPQLNVQFAVFEKNADVGGTWFENRYPGCACDVPSASYQFAWCPNPNWTSYYSGSREIWKYMKMIATKEDMYKYITLRTEVKKAVWKEDKSRWVISLAQRDEAGNTVREWHEDANLLLNGTGFLNAWKWPTIPGLNTFKGKMFHTARYEAGYDLKGKRVAVIGSGSSGVQVVASIYKDISKLYTWVRSPTWITAGFGQKFAGPNGANFQYTDEQKAEWARDPEKYRKYRKMIDLELNQRFKLVLRNTEESDEANEFSYKEMCIKLSNNPRLIDNIIPKNFNVSCRRPTPGNGFLECLVGEKTTCYTDTIAGITPNGFLTADGTEVEVDVIICATGFDTSFRPQFPVIGLDGKSISEKWAGLPLSYAAVGVPNVPNYFMYSGPFSPVAQGSVLPLLTLGTKHFLQVIRKMRKEHIREVWRSGAYAG
;
A
#
# COMPACT_ATOMS: atom_id res chain seq x y z
N MET A 1 14.90 36.31 -52.42
CA MET A 1 14.05 35.53 -51.49
C MET A 1 13.57 36.49 -50.41
N ALA A 2 12.28 36.81 -50.37
CA ALA A 2 11.74 37.69 -49.34
C ALA A 2 11.87 37.02 -47.96
N SER A 3 12.40 37.72 -46.97
CA SER A 3 12.42 37.25 -45.58
C SER A 3 11.01 36.83 -45.15
N PRO A 4 10.84 35.71 -44.41
CA PRO A 4 9.53 35.30 -43.93
C PRO A 4 8.93 36.45 -43.12
N VAL A 5 7.74 36.92 -43.54
CA VAL A 5 7.03 38.00 -42.86
C VAL A 5 6.78 37.56 -41.42
N LYS A 6 7.52 38.15 -40.48
CA LYS A 6 7.39 37.85 -39.06
C LYS A 6 6.03 38.38 -38.60
N LEU A 7 5.15 37.48 -38.17
CA LEU A 7 3.83 37.87 -37.66
C LEU A 7 3.99 38.73 -36.40
N PRO A 8 3.16 39.78 -36.22
CA PRO A 8 3.12 40.56 -34.99
C PRO A 8 2.99 39.67 -33.75
N GLY A 9 3.74 39.99 -32.70
CA GLY A 9 3.81 39.20 -31.48
C GLY A 9 4.67 37.93 -31.53
N ALA A 10 5.21 37.52 -32.69
CA ALA A 10 6.02 36.30 -32.79
C ALA A 10 7.28 36.35 -31.90
N GLY A 11 7.39 35.39 -30.99
CA GLY A 11 8.44 35.28 -29.98
C GLY A 11 8.14 36.01 -28.67
N PHE A 12 6.99 36.68 -28.54
CA PHE A 12 6.57 37.29 -27.28
C PHE A 12 6.28 36.20 -26.24
N LYS A 13 6.97 36.26 -25.10
CA LYS A 13 6.76 35.32 -23.99
C LYS A 13 5.78 35.92 -23.00
N PHE A 14 4.72 35.17 -22.70
CA PHE A 14 3.83 35.49 -21.59
C PHE A 14 4.50 35.10 -20.27
N PRO A 15 4.05 35.66 -19.13
CA PRO A 15 4.43 35.15 -17.82
C PRO A 15 4.21 33.63 -17.74
N SER A 16 5.15 32.89 -17.17
CA SER A 16 4.95 31.46 -16.96
C SER A 16 3.82 31.24 -15.95
N VAL A 17 3.07 30.15 -16.13
CA VAL A 17 1.95 29.79 -15.27
C VAL A 17 2.38 28.60 -14.41
N PRO A 18 2.60 28.79 -13.09
CA PRO A 18 2.85 27.67 -12.19
C PRO A 18 1.68 26.69 -12.22
N CYS A 19 1.98 25.41 -12.29
CA CYS A 19 1.00 24.33 -12.42
C CYS A 19 1.18 23.31 -11.30
N SER A 20 0.07 22.81 -10.76
CA SER A 20 0.11 21.68 -9.82
C SER A 20 -1.17 20.87 -9.85
N TRP A 21 -1.03 19.58 -9.59
CA TRP A 21 -2.14 18.65 -9.46
C TRP A 21 -1.86 17.57 -8.43
N ASN A 22 -2.94 17.02 -7.88
CA ASN A 22 -2.91 15.80 -7.08
C ASN A 22 -3.61 14.65 -7.83
N GLU A 23 -3.64 13.48 -7.23
CA GLU A 23 -4.24 12.27 -7.80
C GLU A 23 -5.76 12.47 -8.01
N ARG A 24 -6.44 13.20 -7.12
CA ARG A 24 -7.87 13.52 -7.25
C ARG A 24 -8.16 14.36 -8.47
N ASP A 25 -7.32 15.34 -8.80
CA ASP A 25 -7.46 16.15 -10.03
C ASP A 25 -7.38 15.26 -11.28
N SER A 26 -6.46 14.29 -11.28
CA SER A 26 -6.28 13.33 -12.38
C SER A 26 -7.48 12.40 -12.53
N LEU A 27 -7.99 11.85 -11.41
CA LEU A 27 -9.19 11.02 -11.38
C LEU A 27 -10.43 11.77 -11.87
N LEU A 28 -10.61 13.01 -11.40
CA LEU A 28 -11.72 13.88 -11.79
C LEU A 28 -11.69 14.18 -13.29
N PHE A 29 -10.52 14.49 -13.84
CA PHE A 29 -10.37 14.73 -15.26
C PHE A 29 -10.78 13.50 -16.07
N SER A 30 -10.20 12.34 -15.78
CA SER A 30 -10.50 11.07 -16.46
C SER A 30 -11.99 10.71 -16.40
N ALA A 31 -12.60 10.83 -15.21
CA ALA A 31 -14.03 10.58 -15.05
C ALA A 31 -14.89 11.55 -15.86
N SER A 32 -14.54 12.84 -15.86
CA SER A 32 -15.30 13.89 -16.54
C SER A 32 -15.26 13.81 -18.07
N ILE A 33 -14.28 13.12 -18.65
CA ILE A 33 -14.15 12.91 -20.10
C ILE A 33 -14.70 11.56 -20.57
N GLY A 34 -15.30 10.77 -19.66
CA GLY A 34 -16.05 9.58 -20.01
C GLY A 34 -15.29 8.26 -19.89
N CYS A 35 -14.12 8.22 -19.22
CA CYS A 35 -13.45 6.96 -18.88
C CYS A 35 -14.41 6.02 -18.15
N LYS A 36 -14.42 4.75 -18.56
CA LYS A 36 -15.34 3.71 -18.08
C LYS A 36 -14.78 3.01 -16.85
N ALA A 37 -15.68 2.43 -16.04
CA ALA A 37 -15.32 1.80 -14.77
C ALA A 37 -14.23 0.70 -14.86
N HIS A 38 -14.02 0.08 -16.03
CA HIS A 38 -12.97 -0.92 -16.24
C HIS A 38 -11.59 -0.30 -16.57
N GLU A 39 -11.52 0.99 -16.93
CA GLU A 39 -10.28 1.72 -17.25
C GLU A 39 -9.59 2.18 -15.95
N LEU A 40 -9.30 1.22 -15.06
CA LEU A 40 -8.80 1.45 -13.70
C LEU A 40 -7.46 2.17 -13.65
N LEU A 41 -6.63 2.05 -14.70
CA LEU A 41 -5.38 2.78 -14.81
C LEU A 41 -5.58 4.32 -14.85
N PHE A 42 -6.78 4.81 -15.16
CA PHE A 42 -7.15 6.22 -15.09
C PHE A 42 -8.08 6.58 -13.91
N LEU A 43 -8.75 5.59 -13.31
CA LEU A 43 -9.84 5.78 -12.35
C LEU A 43 -9.58 5.19 -10.95
N ASN A 44 -8.41 4.57 -10.73
CA ASN A 44 -8.01 4.01 -9.45
C ASN A 44 -6.56 4.42 -9.16
N GLU A 45 -6.39 5.34 -8.22
CA GLU A 45 -5.09 5.86 -7.78
C GLU A 45 -4.16 4.80 -7.18
N LEU A 46 -4.72 3.64 -6.78
CA LEU A 46 -3.97 2.49 -6.28
C LEU A 46 -3.67 1.45 -7.37
N HIS A 47 -4.11 1.66 -8.61
CA HIS A 47 -3.76 0.79 -9.72
C HIS A 47 -2.23 0.82 -9.93
N PRO A 48 -1.55 -0.33 -10.13
CA PRO A 48 -0.09 -0.39 -10.27
C PRO A 48 0.43 0.46 -11.45
N ASP A 49 -0.37 0.58 -12.51
CA ASP A 49 -0.11 1.46 -13.66
C ASP A 49 -0.95 2.76 -13.65
N PHE A 50 -1.34 3.27 -12.47
CA PHE A 50 -2.10 4.51 -12.39
C PHE A 50 -1.35 5.66 -13.09
N GLN A 51 -2.04 6.37 -13.98
CA GLN A 51 -1.49 7.50 -14.72
C GLN A 51 -2.55 8.58 -14.95
N PRO A 52 -2.19 9.88 -14.91
CA PRO A 52 -3.07 10.92 -15.41
C PRO A 52 -3.36 10.72 -16.89
N PHE A 53 -4.57 11.07 -17.33
CA PHE A 53 -4.92 10.97 -18.74
C PHE A 53 -4.00 11.89 -19.59
N PRO A 54 -3.45 11.44 -20.74
CA PRO A 54 -2.32 12.13 -21.38
C PRO A 54 -2.63 13.55 -21.88
N THR A 55 -3.89 13.86 -22.11
CA THR A 55 -4.34 15.19 -22.54
C THR A 55 -4.69 16.14 -21.39
N TYR A 56 -4.61 15.70 -20.13
CA TYR A 56 -4.82 16.55 -18.94
C TYR A 56 -4.11 17.92 -18.99
N PRO A 57 -2.88 18.07 -19.51
CA PRO A 57 -2.16 19.33 -19.52
C PRO A 57 -2.88 20.50 -20.23
N VAL A 58 -3.83 20.22 -21.13
CA VAL A 58 -4.56 21.28 -21.85
C VAL A 58 -5.41 22.16 -20.93
N ILE A 59 -5.77 21.66 -19.73
CA ILE A 59 -6.56 22.41 -18.74
C ILE A 59 -5.70 23.22 -17.78
N LEU A 60 -4.40 22.92 -17.67
CA LEU A 60 -3.50 23.54 -16.68
C LEU A 60 -3.31 25.04 -16.90
N GLN A 61 -3.49 25.55 -18.11
CA GLN A 61 -3.45 27.00 -18.36
C GLN A 61 -4.61 27.75 -17.67
N PHE A 62 -5.70 27.05 -17.34
CA PHE A 62 -6.85 27.62 -16.60
C PHE A 62 -6.72 27.30 -15.11
N LYS A 63 -6.40 26.05 -14.76
CA LYS A 63 -6.26 25.59 -13.37
C LYS A 63 -5.06 26.20 -12.65
N GLY A 64 -3.93 26.37 -13.33
CA GLY A 64 -2.65 26.74 -12.73
C GLY A 64 -2.27 25.81 -11.57
N SER A 65 -1.82 26.41 -10.46
CA SER A 65 -1.49 25.73 -9.21
C SER A 65 -2.63 25.73 -8.19
N TYR A 66 -3.81 26.27 -8.56
CA TYR A 66 -4.93 26.40 -7.67
C TYR A 66 -5.54 25.02 -7.34
N GLN A 67 -5.88 24.84 -6.05
CA GLN A 67 -6.55 23.64 -5.52
C GLN A 67 -8.02 23.90 -5.20
N SER A 68 -8.48 25.14 -5.37
CA SER A 68 -9.86 25.60 -5.11
C SER A 68 -10.45 26.20 -6.39
N ILE A 69 -11.71 26.61 -6.33
CA ILE A 69 -12.36 27.39 -7.39
C ILE A 69 -11.65 28.74 -7.56
N ILE A 70 -11.67 29.25 -8.79
CA ILE A 70 -11.04 30.54 -9.16
C ILE A 70 -12.05 31.44 -9.87
N ASP A 71 -11.85 32.75 -9.76
CA ASP A 71 -12.55 33.71 -10.62
C ASP A 71 -11.88 33.70 -12.01
N TYR A 72 -12.55 33.05 -12.96
CA TYR A 72 -12.10 32.91 -14.34
C TYR A 72 -11.67 34.23 -14.98
N TYR A 73 -12.45 35.30 -14.84
CA TYR A 73 -12.16 36.56 -15.53
C TYR A 73 -10.92 37.27 -14.97
N THR A 74 -10.58 37.03 -13.71
CA THR A 74 -9.36 37.58 -13.10
C THR A 74 -8.13 36.77 -13.49
N THR A 75 -8.24 35.45 -13.53
CA THR A 75 -7.11 34.53 -13.76
C THR A 75 -6.74 34.36 -15.22
N THR A 76 -7.67 34.59 -16.16
CA THR A 76 -7.40 34.48 -17.60
C THR A 76 -7.00 35.79 -18.28
N ARG A 77 -6.65 36.84 -17.51
CA ARG A 77 -6.17 38.11 -18.09
C ARG A 77 -4.80 37.90 -18.71
N THR A 78 -4.70 38.08 -20.02
CA THR A 78 -3.43 38.04 -20.73
C THR A 78 -2.87 39.45 -20.95
N PRO A 79 -1.55 39.67 -20.79
CA PRO A 79 -0.92 40.93 -21.14
C PRO A 79 -1.07 41.24 -22.63
N ALA A 80 -1.07 42.53 -22.97
CA ALA A 80 -1.15 42.97 -24.35
C ALA A 80 0.05 42.47 -25.16
N ILE A 81 -0.22 41.91 -26.34
CA ILE A 81 0.82 41.46 -27.27
C ILE A 81 1.33 42.69 -28.03
N PRO A 82 2.65 42.99 -28.01
CA PRO A 82 3.19 44.14 -28.71
C PRO A 82 2.86 44.12 -30.21
N GLY A 83 2.38 45.25 -30.74
CA GLY A 83 2.04 45.41 -32.15
C GLY A 83 0.73 44.75 -32.58
N VAL A 84 -0.12 44.35 -31.64
CA VAL A 84 -1.43 43.74 -31.89
C VAL A 84 -2.51 44.59 -31.20
N PRO A 85 -3.65 44.89 -31.86
CA PRO A 85 -4.75 45.60 -31.22
C PRO A 85 -5.30 44.85 -29.99
N PRO A 86 -5.80 45.57 -28.97
CA PRO A 86 -6.43 44.94 -27.81
C PRO A 86 -7.66 44.13 -28.25
N VAL A 87 -7.79 42.93 -27.70
CA VAL A 87 -8.94 42.05 -27.94
C VAL A 87 -9.86 42.00 -26.73
N ASN A 88 -11.15 42.10 -26.97
CA ASN A 88 -12.17 41.73 -26.01
C ASN A 88 -12.15 40.21 -25.80
N GLN A 89 -11.64 39.79 -24.65
CA GLN A 89 -11.47 38.39 -24.25
C GLN A 89 -12.79 37.61 -24.16
N THR A 90 -13.93 38.29 -23.95
CA THR A 90 -15.24 37.61 -23.91
C THR A 90 -15.73 37.14 -25.29
N ARG A 91 -15.06 37.59 -26.36
CA ARG A 91 -15.35 37.22 -27.75
C ARG A 91 -14.21 36.43 -28.41
N VAL A 92 -13.37 35.79 -27.59
CA VAL A 92 -12.30 34.91 -28.05
C VAL A 92 -12.75 33.47 -27.90
N LEU A 93 -12.68 32.70 -28.98
CA LEU A 93 -13.02 31.28 -29.02
C LEU A 93 -11.78 30.45 -29.28
N ASP A 94 -11.75 29.21 -28.78
CA ASP A 94 -10.74 28.25 -29.19
C ASP A 94 -10.98 27.85 -30.66
N GLY A 95 -9.96 28.05 -31.49
CA GLY A 95 -9.96 27.69 -32.90
C GLY A 95 -9.43 26.29 -33.12
N GLN A 96 -8.20 25.99 -32.68
CA GLN A 96 -7.57 24.68 -32.81
C GLN A 96 -6.68 24.37 -31.62
N ARG A 97 -6.61 23.08 -31.25
CA ARG A 97 -5.69 22.53 -30.26
C ARG A 97 -4.92 21.37 -30.84
N HIS A 98 -3.62 21.35 -30.54
CA HIS A 98 -2.73 20.24 -30.83
C HIS A 98 -1.82 20.03 -29.63
N ILE A 99 -1.76 18.82 -29.10
CA ILE A 99 -0.80 18.42 -28.07
C ILE A 99 0.17 17.39 -28.64
N GLN A 100 1.45 17.56 -28.33
CA GLN A 100 2.51 16.58 -28.53
C GLN A 100 3.01 16.16 -27.14
N ILE A 101 2.97 14.85 -26.86
CA ILE A 101 3.29 14.25 -25.57
C ILE A 101 4.64 13.56 -25.67
N PHE A 102 5.63 14.11 -24.98
CA PHE A 102 7.00 13.58 -24.98
C PHE A 102 7.15 12.49 -23.91
N GLN A 103 6.57 12.69 -22.73
CA GLN A 103 6.66 11.76 -21.61
C GLN A 103 5.32 11.64 -20.85
N PRO A 104 5.05 10.49 -20.22
CA PRO A 104 3.89 10.34 -19.33
C PRO A 104 3.96 11.32 -18.16
N LEU A 105 2.81 11.78 -17.68
CA LEU A 105 2.72 12.65 -16.51
C LEU A 105 2.89 11.83 -15.21
N PRO A 106 3.55 12.37 -14.18
CA PRO A 106 3.53 11.76 -12.86
C PRO A 106 2.13 11.82 -12.24
N ALA A 107 1.80 10.86 -11.37
CA ALA A 107 0.51 10.74 -10.69
C ALA A 107 0.09 12.01 -9.93
N SER A 108 1.06 12.73 -9.35
CA SER A 108 0.87 14.05 -8.77
C SER A 108 2.10 14.93 -8.98
N SER A 109 1.96 16.22 -8.68
CA SER A 109 3.09 17.16 -8.67
C SER A 109 4.00 17.03 -7.44
N THR A 110 3.79 16.03 -6.58
CA THR A 110 4.63 15.79 -5.40
C THR A 110 6.08 15.55 -5.81
N GLY A 111 7.00 16.40 -5.39
CA GLY A 111 8.42 16.31 -5.76
C GLY A 111 8.78 16.95 -7.10
N HIS A 112 7.85 17.65 -7.75
CA HIS A 112 8.05 18.35 -9.02
C HIS A 112 7.68 19.84 -8.89
N ALA A 113 8.20 20.71 -9.76
CA ALA A 113 7.74 22.10 -9.86
C ALA A 113 7.40 22.43 -11.32
N PHE A 114 6.13 22.21 -11.67
CA PHE A 114 5.65 22.40 -13.04
C PHE A 114 5.31 23.86 -13.35
N GLU A 115 5.66 24.29 -14.55
CA GLU A 115 5.19 25.54 -15.13
C GLU A 115 4.81 25.36 -16.61
N LEU A 116 3.84 26.15 -17.07
CA LEU A 116 3.58 26.36 -18.48
C LEU A 116 4.35 27.60 -18.97
N GLN A 117 5.29 27.39 -19.87
CA GLN A 117 6.00 28.47 -20.56
C GLN A 117 5.28 28.77 -21.88
N ILE A 118 4.64 29.93 -21.96
CA ILE A 118 3.75 30.28 -23.09
C ILE A 118 4.41 31.32 -23.99
N THR A 119 4.48 31.04 -25.28
CA THR A 119 5.05 31.92 -26.31
C THR A 119 4.03 32.19 -27.41
N CYS A 120 3.85 33.46 -27.79
CA CYS A 120 3.09 33.84 -28.97
C CYS A 120 3.92 33.50 -30.22
N LEU A 121 3.37 32.68 -31.11
CA LEU A 121 3.97 32.34 -32.40
C LEU A 121 3.62 33.39 -33.47
N GLY A 122 2.54 34.14 -33.27
CA GLY A 122 2.14 35.25 -34.12
C GLY A 122 0.65 35.54 -34.08
N VAL A 123 0.28 36.74 -34.53
CA VAL A 123 -1.11 37.16 -34.71
C VAL A 123 -1.36 37.51 -36.17
N ALA A 124 -2.42 36.93 -36.74
CA ALA A 124 -2.79 37.10 -38.12
C ALA A 124 -4.18 37.73 -38.27
N ASP A 125 -4.32 38.67 -39.20
CA ASP A 125 -5.59 39.31 -39.52
C ASP A 125 -6.39 38.44 -40.50
N LYS A 126 -7.68 38.22 -40.21
CA LYS A 126 -8.65 37.54 -41.09
C LYS A 126 -9.71 38.52 -41.64
N GLY A 127 -9.41 39.82 -41.63
CA GLY A 127 -10.31 40.87 -42.08
C GLY A 127 -11.49 41.04 -41.12
N PRO A 128 -12.65 41.54 -41.58
CA PRO A 128 -13.81 41.82 -40.71
C PRO A 128 -14.30 40.60 -39.91
N ALA A 129 -13.96 39.38 -40.33
CA ALA A 129 -14.34 38.15 -39.62
C ALA A 129 -13.64 38.02 -38.25
N GLY A 130 -12.43 38.54 -38.07
CA GLY A 130 -11.68 38.42 -36.82
C GLY A 130 -10.16 38.38 -37.00
N MET A 131 -9.44 38.05 -35.92
CA MET A 131 -8.00 37.77 -35.95
C MET A 131 -7.68 36.45 -35.25
N ILE A 132 -6.56 35.81 -35.63
CA ILE A 132 -6.09 34.54 -35.06
C ILE A 132 -4.80 34.80 -34.30
N THR A 133 -4.75 34.36 -33.06
CA THR A 133 -3.52 34.33 -32.26
C THR A 133 -3.06 32.88 -32.11
N GLU A 134 -1.79 32.64 -32.42
CA GLU A 134 -1.15 31.34 -32.26
C GLU A 134 -0.21 31.37 -31.06
N THR A 135 -0.33 30.37 -30.19
CA THR A 135 0.52 30.23 -29.01
C THR A 135 1.04 28.81 -28.89
N GLU A 136 2.25 28.71 -28.36
CA GLU A 136 2.86 27.48 -27.91
C GLU A 136 2.96 27.54 -26.39
N ALA A 137 2.60 26.45 -25.72
CA ALA A 137 2.84 26.25 -24.30
C ALA A 137 3.67 24.97 -24.09
N LEU A 138 4.78 25.08 -23.37
CA LEU A 138 5.58 23.94 -22.93
C LEU A 138 5.30 23.68 -21.46
N LEU A 139 4.92 22.44 -21.12
CA LEU A 139 4.84 22.00 -19.71
C LEU A 139 6.22 21.49 -19.28
N VAL A 140 6.87 22.24 -18.40
CA VAL A 140 8.24 22.00 -17.96
C VAL A 140 8.25 21.75 -16.46
N ASP A 141 8.93 20.71 -16.02
CA ASP A 141 9.33 20.56 -14.62
C ASP A 141 10.61 21.36 -14.39
N THR A 142 10.49 22.50 -13.73
CA THR A 142 11.60 23.42 -13.48
C THR A 142 12.66 22.85 -12.54
N LEU A 143 12.35 21.81 -11.75
CA LEU A 143 13.34 21.13 -10.92
C LEU A 143 14.29 20.24 -11.74
N THR A 144 13.78 19.59 -12.78
CA THR A 144 14.53 18.61 -13.58
C THR A 144 14.93 19.14 -14.96
N GLY A 145 14.30 20.22 -15.42
CA GLY A 145 14.43 20.72 -16.79
C GLY A 145 13.64 19.89 -17.82
N THR A 146 12.87 18.88 -17.39
CA THR A 146 12.17 17.96 -18.28
C THR A 146 10.94 18.62 -18.90
N THR A 147 10.80 18.56 -20.22
CA THR A 147 9.57 18.97 -20.92
C THR A 147 8.67 17.76 -21.16
N TYR A 148 7.44 17.81 -20.63
CA TYR A 148 6.49 16.69 -20.70
C TYR A 148 5.63 16.72 -21.95
N CYS A 149 5.15 17.90 -22.31
CA CYS A 149 4.35 18.08 -23.51
C CYS A 149 4.50 19.49 -24.10
N ARG A 150 4.16 19.59 -25.37
CA ARG A 150 4.01 20.85 -26.11
C ARG A 150 2.56 20.98 -26.55
N ILE A 151 1.95 22.13 -26.29
CA ILE A 151 0.57 22.43 -26.65
C ILE A 151 0.58 23.62 -27.61
N LEU A 152 0.07 23.43 -28.82
CA LEU A 152 -0.19 24.48 -29.78
C LEU A 152 -1.68 24.86 -29.70
N ARG A 153 -1.94 26.14 -29.55
CA ARG A 153 -3.28 26.72 -29.51
C ARG A 153 -3.43 27.77 -30.58
N GLN A 154 -4.60 27.75 -31.22
CA GLN A 154 -5.09 28.87 -32.01
C GLN A 154 -6.36 29.39 -31.37
N SER A 155 -6.39 30.68 -31.06
CA SER A 155 -7.59 31.37 -30.60
C SER A 155 -8.08 32.33 -31.68
N PHE A 156 -9.39 32.42 -31.83
CA PHE A 156 -10.04 33.28 -32.82
C PHE A 156 -10.85 34.36 -32.12
N ALA A 157 -10.45 35.62 -32.31
CA ALA A 157 -11.15 36.79 -31.78
C ALA A 157 -12.22 37.23 -32.78
N VAL A 158 -13.47 36.84 -32.52
CA VAL A 158 -14.59 36.96 -33.48
C VAL A 158 -14.96 38.43 -33.72
N GLY A 159 -14.92 38.87 -34.98
CA GLY A 159 -15.30 40.24 -35.38
C GLY A 159 -14.29 41.31 -34.96
N GLN A 160 -13.10 40.91 -34.53
CA GLN A 160 -12.05 41.80 -34.01
C GLN A 160 -10.84 41.88 -34.96
N GLY A 161 -11.05 41.71 -36.27
CA GLY A 161 -10.00 41.84 -37.29
C GLY A 161 -10.13 43.12 -38.11
N GLY A 162 -9.50 43.16 -39.29
CA GLY A 162 -9.58 44.31 -40.21
C GLY A 162 -8.69 45.48 -39.81
N TRP A 163 -7.61 45.22 -39.07
CA TRP A 163 -6.65 46.22 -38.61
C TRP A 163 -5.43 46.35 -39.54
N GLY A 164 -5.41 45.61 -40.65
CA GLY A 164 -4.36 45.69 -41.67
C GLY A 164 -3.16 44.80 -41.39
N GLY A 165 -3.31 43.81 -40.51
CA GLY A 165 -2.24 42.87 -40.16
C GLY A 165 -1.96 41.82 -41.24
N PRO A 166 -0.82 41.09 -41.17
CA PRO A 166 -0.49 40.05 -42.13
C PRO A 166 -1.49 38.89 -42.06
N LYS A 167 -1.81 38.32 -43.22
CA LYS A 167 -2.69 37.15 -43.33
C LYS A 167 -1.92 35.88 -42.96
N LYS A 168 -2.62 34.95 -42.30
CA LYS A 168 -2.09 33.64 -41.92
C LYS A 168 -1.77 32.80 -43.17
N GLN A 169 -0.67 32.03 -43.13
CA GLN A 169 -0.35 31.00 -44.13
C GLN A 169 -1.38 29.85 -44.13
N LYS A 170 -1.47 29.11 -45.24
CA LYS A 170 -2.36 27.94 -45.34
C LYS A 170 -1.84 26.82 -44.43
N GLU A 171 -2.77 26.19 -43.71
CA GLU A 171 -2.47 25.03 -42.86
C GLU A 171 -2.70 23.72 -43.60
N THR A 172 -2.05 22.68 -43.11
CA THR A 172 -2.38 21.31 -43.49
C THR A 172 -3.80 20.98 -43.03
N VAL A 173 -4.62 20.56 -43.99
CA VAL A 173 -6.00 20.13 -43.75
C VAL A 173 -6.06 18.62 -43.93
N TYR A 174 -6.43 17.90 -42.88
CA TYR A 174 -6.70 16.47 -42.95
C TYR A 174 -8.11 16.23 -43.50
N VAL A 175 -8.20 15.47 -44.59
CA VAL A 175 -9.45 15.18 -45.29
C VAL A 175 -9.95 13.80 -44.85
N THR A 176 -11.25 13.71 -44.56
CA THR A 176 -11.90 12.44 -44.22
C THR A 176 -11.73 11.42 -45.36
N PRO A 177 -11.28 10.20 -45.06
CA PRO A 177 -11.19 9.14 -46.06
C PRO A 177 -12.56 8.87 -46.70
N LYS A 178 -12.58 8.65 -48.02
CA LYS A 178 -13.80 8.25 -48.76
C LYS A 178 -14.08 6.74 -48.61
N ARG A 179 -14.11 6.26 -47.38
CA ARG A 179 -14.43 4.87 -46.99
C ARG A 179 -15.08 4.85 -45.61
N GLU A 180 -15.75 3.76 -45.29
CA GLU A 180 -16.32 3.56 -43.95
C GLU A 180 -15.25 3.67 -42.85
N PRO A 181 -15.61 4.20 -41.67
CA PRO A 181 -14.71 4.25 -40.52
C PRO A 181 -14.34 2.85 -40.05
N ASP A 182 -13.10 2.70 -39.60
CA ASP A 182 -12.63 1.45 -38.99
C ASP A 182 -13.24 1.22 -37.61
N ALA A 183 -13.67 2.30 -36.95
CA ALA A 183 -14.39 2.25 -35.69
C ALA A 183 -15.28 3.47 -35.47
N VAL A 184 -16.37 3.26 -34.73
CA VAL A 184 -17.29 4.31 -34.31
C VAL A 184 -17.49 4.20 -32.81
N TYR A 185 -17.32 5.32 -32.11
CA TYR A 185 -17.50 5.41 -30.66
C TYR A 185 -18.58 6.45 -30.34
N THR A 186 -19.50 6.09 -29.45
CA THR A 186 -20.60 6.98 -29.06
C THR A 186 -20.45 7.37 -27.59
N GLN A 187 -20.47 8.67 -27.32
CA GLN A 187 -20.41 9.21 -25.96
C GLN A 187 -21.61 10.13 -25.73
N VAL A 188 -22.54 9.66 -24.89
CA VAL A 188 -23.69 10.46 -24.45
C VAL A 188 -23.22 11.40 -23.36
N THR A 189 -23.56 12.68 -23.48
CA THR A 189 -23.34 13.67 -22.41
C THR A 189 -24.64 13.88 -21.63
N THR A 190 -24.52 14.35 -20.39
CA THR A 190 -25.66 14.71 -19.54
C THR A 190 -25.69 16.22 -19.30
N LYS A 191 -26.77 16.73 -18.72
CA LYS A 191 -26.88 18.15 -18.34
C LYS A 191 -25.79 18.56 -17.33
N GLU A 192 -25.37 17.62 -16.48
CA GLU A 192 -24.36 17.81 -15.43
C GLU A 192 -22.93 17.72 -15.97
N THR A 193 -22.73 17.24 -17.21
CA THR A 193 -21.38 17.03 -17.77
C THR A 193 -20.56 18.32 -17.80
N ALA A 194 -21.17 19.46 -18.16
CA ALA A 194 -20.50 20.76 -18.12
C ALA A 194 -20.15 21.20 -16.69
N HIS A 195 -21.02 20.92 -15.71
CA HIS A 195 -20.78 21.22 -14.30
C HIS A 195 -19.68 20.33 -13.69
N LEU A 196 -19.55 19.10 -14.14
CA LEU A 196 -18.48 18.20 -13.72
C LEU A 196 -17.15 18.63 -14.33
N TYR A 197 -17.12 18.91 -15.63
CA TYR A 197 -15.87 19.22 -16.33
C TYR A 197 -15.25 20.56 -15.89
N ARG A 198 -16.06 21.58 -15.54
CA ARG A 198 -15.52 22.87 -15.02
C ARG A 198 -14.68 22.71 -13.76
N LEU A 199 -14.90 21.66 -12.97
CA LEU A 199 -14.13 21.39 -11.74
C LEU A 199 -12.66 21.08 -12.04
N ASN A 200 -12.30 20.79 -13.29
CA ASN A 200 -10.91 20.65 -13.74
C ASN A 200 -10.16 21.99 -13.88
N GLY A 201 -10.83 23.15 -13.68
CA GLY A 201 -10.20 24.47 -13.65
C GLY A 201 -10.73 25.48 -14.66
N ASP A 202 -11.50 25.05 -15.66
CA ASP A 202 -12.15 25.96 -16.60
C ASP A 202 -13.53 26.41 -16.08
N TYR A 203 -13.47 27.45 -15.25
CA TYR A 203 -14.63 28.02 -14.55
C TYR A 203 -15.37 29.11 -15.33
N ASN A 204 -15.20 29.18 -16.65
CA ASN A 204 -15.93 30.17 -17.46
C ASN A 204 -17.45 30.05 -17.23
N PRO A 205 -18.14 31.12 -16.79
CA PRO A 205 -19.55 31.03 -16.37
C PRO A 205 -20.50 30.58 -17.48
N LEU A 206 -20.12 30.70 -18.76
CA LEU A 206 -20.93 30.22 -19.89
C LEU A 206 -21.19 28.70 -19.89
N HIS A 207 -20.46 27.94 -19.06
CA HIS A 207 -20.63 26.50 -18.88
C HIS A 207 -21.53 26.11 -17.70
N CYS A 208 -22.04 27.07 -16.92
CA CYS A 208 -22.89 26.78 -15.78
C CYS A 208 -24.03 27.80 -15.54
N ASP A 209 -24.00 28.95 -16.23
CA ASP A 209 -25.01 30.01 -16.13
C ASP A 209 -25.63 30.25 -17.52
N ASP A 210 -26.93 29.99 -17.61
CA ASP A 210 -27.70 30.07 -18.85
C ASP A 210 -27.86 31.51 -19.36
N GLU A 211 -28.00 32.49 -18.46
CA GLU A 211 -28.11 33.90 -18.80
C GLU A 211 -26.79 34.43 -19.38
N VAL A 212 -25.66 34.01 -18.80
CA VAL A 212 -24.33 34.37 -19.34
C VAL A 212 -24.12 33.76 -20.72
N ALA A 213 -24.48 32.49 -20.92
CA ALA A 213 -24.32 31.82 -22.20
C ALA A 213 -25.20 32.45 -23.31
N LYS A 214 -26.46 32.82 -22.99
CA LYS A 214 -27.35 33.55 -23.91
C LYS A 214 -26.83 34.93 -24.25
N LYS A 215 -26.33 35.69 -23.27
CA LYS A 215 -25.68 37.00 -23.50
C LYS A 215 -24.43 36.89 -24.37
N ALA A 216 -23.72 35.76 -24.32
CA ALA A 216 -22.59 35.46 -25.20
C ALA A 216 -23.00 35.02 -26.62
N GLY A 217 -24.31 34.87 -26.90
CA GLY A 217 -24.86 34.55 -28.21
C GLY A 217 -25.14 33.06 -28.45
N PHE A 218 -25.15 32.22 -27.41
CA PHE A 218 -25.48 30.80 -27.50
C PHE A 218 -26.96 30.53 -27.16
N LYS A 219 -27.46 29.33 -27.47
CA LYS A 219 -28.87 28.96 -27.17
C LYS A 219 -29.13 28.74 -25.67
N GLY A 220 -28.07 28.52 -24.90
CA GLY A 220 -28.06 28.21 -23.47
C GLY A 220 -26.67 27.71 -23.08
N ILE A 221 -26.54 27.07 -21.92
CA ILE A 221 -25.27 26.49 -21.44
C ILE A 221 -24.65 25.57 -22.51
N ILE A 222 -23.38 25.80 -22.84
CA ILE A 222 -22.62 24.95 -23.77
C ILE A 222 -21.63 24.06 -23.01
N LEU A 223 -21.34 22.89 -23.57
CA LEU A 223 -20.25 22.04 -23.11
C LEU A 223 -18.91 22.71 -23.44
N HIS A 224 -17.91 22.54 -22.58
CA HIS A 224 -16.54 22.99 -22.87
C HIS A 224 -16.06 22.39 -24.18
N GLY A 225 -15.53 23.21 -25.08
CA GLY A 225 -14.88 22.71 -26.30
C GLY A 225 -13.80 21.69 -25.94
N LEU A 226 -12.97 21.98 -24.93
CA LEU A 226 -11.95 21.06 -24.44
C LEU A 226 -12.53 19.77 -23.85
N CYS A 227 -13.74 19.78 -23.28
CA CYS A 227 -14.40 18.55 -22.87
C CYS A 227 -14.72 17.68 -24.08
N THR A 228 -15.35 18.25 -25.11
CA THR A 228 -15.61 17.56 -26.39
C THR A 228 -14.32 17.01 -27.00
N TRP A 229 -13.25 17.82 -26.99
CA TRP A 229 -11.93 17.44 -27.51
C TRP A 229 -11.29 16.29 -26.75
N ASN A 230 -11.36 16.31 -25.41
CA ASN A 230 -10.81 15.25 -24.56
C ASN A 230 -11.66 13.98 -24.60
N MET A 231 -12.98 14.08 -24.73
CA MET A 231 -13.86 12.93 -24.97
C MET A 231 -13.51 12.22 -26.30
N SER A 232 -13.18 12.98 -27.35
CA SER A 232 -12.70 12.41 -28.61
C SER A 232 -11.32 11.76 -28.46
N ALA A 233 -10.43 12.32 -27.64
CA ALA A 233 -9.13 11.71 -27.34
C ALA A 233 -9.28 10.39 -26.59
N HIS A 234 -10.19 10.35 -25.61
CA HIS A 234 -10.58 9.11 -24.92
C HIS A 234 -11.15 8.07 -25.89
N ALA A 235 -12.06 8.46 -26.79
CA ALA A 235 -12.61 7.55 -27.80
C ALA A 235 -11.51 6.91 -28.67
N VAL A 236 -10.55 7.70 -29.18
CA VAL A 236 -9.43 7.19 -29.98
C VAL A 236 -8.53 6.25 -29.16
N LEU A 237 -8.20 6.64 -27.94
CA LEU A 237 -7.31 5.87 -27.06
C LEU A 237 -7.94 4.56 -26.61
N SER A 238 -9.21 4.59 -26.16
CA SER A 238 -9.96 3.41 -25.75
C SER A 238 -10.11 2.41 -26.91
N THR A 239 -10.33 2.92 -28.13
CA THR A 239 -10.57 2.09 -29.32
C THR A 239 -9.30 1.48 -29.91
N PHE A 240 -8.21 2.24 -30.03
CA PHE A 240 -7.01 1.80 -30.77
C PHE A 240 -5.74 1.66 -29.92
N ALA A 241 -5.74 2.18 -28.71
CA ALA A 241 -4.63 2.04 -27.76
C ALA A 241 -4.90 1.05 -26.62
N GLY A 242 -6.08 0.41 -26.58
CA GLY A 242 -6.44 -0.56 -25.53
C GLY A 242 -6.53 0.06 -24.14
N GLY A 243 -6.84 1.36 -24.06
CA GLY A 243 -6.87 2.09 -22.79
C GLY A 243 -5.50 2.53 -22.27
N ASP A 244 -4.38 2.22 -22.92
CA ASP A 244 -3.06 2.62 -22.43
C ASP A 244 -2.71 4.09 -22.78
N GLY A 245 -2.73 4.95 -21.75
CA GLY A 245 -2.33 6.35 -21.80
C GLY A 245 -0.96 6.60 -22.46
N ARG A 246 0.01 5.71 -22.21
CA ARG A 246 1.41 5.86 -22.64
C ARG A 246 1.58 5.80 -24.17
N ARG A 247 0.56 5.33 -24.88
CA ARG A 247 0.57 5.20 -26.35
C ARG A 247 0.14 6.48 -27.05
N LEU A 248 -0.60 7.40 -26.44
CA LEU A 248 -1.00 8.65 -27.10
C LEU A 248 0.20 9.61 -27.19
N ARG A 249 0.66 9.90 -28.41
CA ARG A 249 1.82 10.77 -28.67
C ARG A 249 1.44 12.12 -29.23
N GLU A 250 0.44 12.16 -30.10
CA GLU A 250 -0.10 13.42 -30.61
C GLU A 250 -1.62 13.33 -30.66
N PHE A 251 -2.29 14.45 -30.37
CA PHE A 251 -3.72 14.60 -30.61
C PHE A 251 -4.02 16.03 -31.03
N GLN A 252 -4.72 16.20 -32.15
CA GLN A 252 -5.17 17.50 -32.62
C GLN A 252 -6.60 17.46 -33.14
N ALA A 253 -7.28 18.59 -32.95
CA ALA A 253 -8.51 18.91 -33.65
C ALA A 253 -8.76 20.42 -33.59
N ARG A 254 -9.49 20.89 -34.58
CA ARG A 254 -10.05 22.24 -34.70
C ARG A 254 -11.48 22.24 -34.16
N PHE A 255 -11.93 23.32 -33.53
CA PHE A 255 -13.32 23.48 -33.10
C PHE A 255 -14.14 24.08 -34.25
N LYS A 256 -15.25 23.42 -34.59
CA LYS A 256 -16.12 23.83 -35.71
C LYS A 256 -17.50 24.27 -35.23
N LYS A 257 -18.08 23.54 -34.28
CA LYS A 257 -19.37 23.88 -33.65
C LYS A 257 -19.33 23.59 -32.16
N VAL A 258 -20.13 24.36 -31.42
CA VAL A 258 -20.37 24.13 -30.00
C VAL A 258 -21.26 22.88 -29.80
N VAL A 259 -21.04 22.19 -28.70
CA VAL A 259 -21.84 21.04 -28.24
C VAL A 259 -22.63 21.48 -27.01
N TYR A 260 -23.86 20.99 -26.87
CA TYR A 260 -24.72 21.26 -25.72
C TYR A 260 -24.73 20.06 -24.76
N PRO A 261 -24.76 20.28 -23.44
CA PRO A 261 -24.92 19.20 -22.47
C PRO A 261 -26.22 18.43 -22.71
N GLY A 262 -26.13 17.09 -22.84
CA GLY A 262 -27.24 16.24 -23.27
C GLY A 262 -27.09 15.71 -24.70
N ASP A 263 -26.24 16.34 -25.51
CA ASP A 263 -25.94 15.88 -26.86
C ASP A 263 -25.20 14.53 -26.83
N THR A 264 -25.36 13.76 -27.89
CA THR A 264 -24.61 12.53 -28.13
C THR A 264 -23.49 12.79 -29.13
N LEU A 265 -22.25 12.59 -28.69
CA LEU A 265 -21.06 12.66 -29.52
C LEU A 265 -20.88 11.35 -30.28
N LEU A 266 -20.75 11.43 -31.60
CA LEU A 266 -20.37 10.32 -32.47
C LEU A 266 -18.93 10.55 -32.96
N VAL A 267 -18.01 9.68 -32.57
CA VAL A 267 -16.59 9.72 -32.97
C VAL A 267 -16.31 8.60 -33.96
N GLU A 268 -16.18 8.94 -35.23
CA GLU A 268 -15.80 8.03 -36.31
C GLU A 268 -14.28 8.07 -36.50
N MET A 269 -13.63 6.93 -36.73
CA MET A 269 -12.16 6.86 -36.73
C MET A 269 -11.63 5.96 -37.85
N TRP A 270 -10.53 6.37 -38.48
CA TRP A 270 -9.87 5.70 -39.59
C TRP A 270 -8.37 5.53 -39.31
N ARG A 271 -7.86 4.31 -39.37
CA ARG A 271 -6.43 4.00 -39.38
C ARG A 271 -5.84 4.36 -40.73
N MET A 272 -4.73 5.09 -40.72
CA MET A 272 -4.01 5.54 -41.91
C MET A 272 -2.71 4.77 -42.17
N GLY A 273 -2.42 3.78 -41.34
CA GLY A 273 -1.21 2.96 -41.41
C GLY A 273 -0.19 3.31 -40.33
N ARG A 274 0.93 2.59 -40.34
CA ARG A 274 2.00 2.69 -39.35
C ARG A 274 3.28 3.20 -40.00
N LYS A 275 3.95 4.15 -39.36
CA LYS A 275 5.24 4.69 -39.80
C LYS A 275 6.08 5.08 -38.59
N ASN A 276 7.35 4.70 -38.57
CA ASN A 276 8.31 5.04 -37.51
C ASN A 276 7.83 4.65 -36.09
N GLY A 277 7.19 3.48 -35.94
CA GLY A 277 6.67 3.03 -34.64
C GLY A 277 5.40 3.73 -34.16
N LEU A 278 4.79 4.59 -34.99
CA LEU A 278 3.52 5.27 -34.72
C LEU A 278 2.43 4.81 -35.69
N GLU A 279 1.22 4.61 -35.20
CA GLU A 279 -0.01 4.42 -35.95
C GLU A 279 -0.74 5.77 -36.05
N GLU A 280 -1.05 6.18 -37.27
CA GLU A 280 -1.81 7.40 -37.52
C GLU A 280 -3.30 7.09 -37.58
N VAL A 281 -4.08 7.86 -36.84
CA VAL A 281 -5.55 7.78 -36.81
C VAL A 281 -6.12 9.13 -37.17
N LEU A 282 -6.92 9.19 -38.23
CA LEU A 282 -7.83 10.31 -38.45
C LEU A 282 -9.14 9.99 -37.74
N PHE A 283 -9.81 11.00 -37.19
CA PHE A 283 -11.11 10.81 -36.56
C PHE A 283 -12.06 11.91 -36.99
N ARG A 284 -13.33 11.84 -36.63
CA ARG A 284 -14.33 12.88 -36.83
C ARG A 284 -15.32 12.81 -35.68
N THR A 285 -15.61 13.95 -35.07
CA THR A 285 -16.59 14.04 -33.99
C THR A 285 -17.77 14.87 -34.45
N SER A 286 -18.98 14.29 -34.37
CA SER A 286 -20.22 14.93 -34.78
C SER A 286 -21.32 14.80 -33.72
N VAL A 287 -22.30 15.70 -33.80
CA VAL A 287 -23.55 15.66 -33.06
C VAL A 287 -24.67 15.80 -34.10
N GLU A 288 -25.61 14.86 -34.12
CA GLU A 288 -26.73 14.86 -35.08
C GLU A 288 -26.26 15.04 -36.55
N GLY A 289 -25.15 14.39 -36.91
CA GLY A 289 -24.55 14.46 -38.24
C GLY A 289 -23.80 15.76 -38.56
N GLN A 290 -23.72 16.71 -37.63
CA GLN A 290 -22.96 17.95 -37.78
C GLN A 290 -21.60 17.86 -37.09
N GLU A 291 -20.53 18.21 -37.81
CA GLU A 291 -19.16 18.20 -37.28
C GLU A 291 -18.96 19.22 -36.15
N ALA A 292 -18.62 18.71 -34.96
CA ALA A 292 -18.34 19.50 -33.77
C ALA A 292 -16.86 19.94 -33.71
N LEU A 293 -15.93 19.01 -33.97
CA LEU A 293 -14.52 19.37 -34.19
C LEU A 293 -14.25 19.38 -35.73
N ASN A 294 -13.04 19.62 -36.23
CA ASN A 294 -12.55 19.17 -37.54
C ASN A 294 -11.02 19.07 -37.59
N ASN A 295 -10.41 18.77 -38.75
CA ASN A 295 -8.94 18.75 -38.92
C ASN A 295 -8.21 17.87 -37.90
N TRP A 296 -8.64 16.62 -37.82
CA TRP A 296 -8.51 15.74 -36.67
C TRP A 296 -7.54 14.61 -36.94
N ARG A 297 -6.58 14.47 -36.05
CA ARG A 297 -5.50 13.51 -36.18
C ARG A 297 -4.96 13.13 -34.81
N ALA A 298 -4.67 11.86 -34.64
CA ALA A 298 -3.95 11.32 -33.50
C ALA A 298 -2.78 10.46 -33.97
N LEU A 299 -1.70 10.46 -33.21
CA LEU A 299 -0.61 9.49 -33.34
C LEU A 299 -0.54 8.63 -32.10
N LEU A 300 -0.59 7.32 -32.31
CA LEU A 300 -0.49 6.31 -31.26
C LEU A 300 0.81 5.54 -31.43
N ALA A 301 1.57 5.31 -30.37
CA ALA A 301 2.69 4.38 -30.41
C ALA A 301 2.19 2.94 -30.64
N VAL A 302 2.88 2.19 -31.50
CA VAL A 302 2.56 0.79 -31.81
C VAL A 302 2.88 -0.13 -30.63
N GLU A 303 3.93 0.21 -29.86
CA GLU A 303 4.33 -0.46 -28.63
C GLU A 303 4.35 0.53 -27.45
N SER A 304 4.07 0.06 -26.24
CA SER A 304 4.17 0.85 -25.01
C SER A 304 5.64 1.13 -24.67
N VAL A 305 5.99 2.40 -24.41
CA VAL A 305 7.32 2.75 -23.94
C VAL A 305 7.37 2.52 -22.42
N GLY A 306 8.05 1.45 -22.01
CA GLY A 306 8.31 1.14 -20.59
C GLY A 306 7.44 0.00 -20.05
N THR A 307 8.13 -0.94 -19.39
CA THR A 307 7.69 -2.16 -18.70
C THR A 307 7.08 -3.28 -19.56
N LYS A 308 7.96 -4.22 -19.94
CA LYS A 308 7.65 -5.64 -20.16
C LYS A 308 7.07 -6.23 -18.87
N LEU A 309 5.89 -6.81 -18.97
CA LEU A 309 5.53 -8.07 -18.32
C LEU A 309 4.53 -8.78 -19.25
N ASP A 310 5.03 -9.79 -19.94
CA ASP A 310 4.26 -10.70 -20.79
C ASP A 310 3.25 -11.48 -19.95
N PHE A 311 1.99 -11.49 -20.40
CA PHE A 311 1.07 -12.60 -20.17
C PHE A 311 0.19 -12.78 -21.40
N GLU A 312 0.74 -13.36 -22.46
CA GLU A 312 -0.03 -14.08 -23.46
C GLU A 312 0.40 -15.55 -23.49
N ALA A 313 -0.49 -16.43 -23.04
CA ALA A 313 -0.85 -17.70 -23.69
C ALA A 313 -1.75 -18.52 -22.76
N HIS A 314 -3.07 -18.44 -22.98
CA HIS A 314 -4.13 -19.47 -22.83
C HIS A 314 -5.48 -18.71 -22.75
N ALA A 315 -6.43 -18.79 -23.67
CA ALA A 315 -6.60 -19.66 -24.81
C ALA A 315 -7.54 -18.97 -25.82
N ALA A 316 -7.17 -19.01 -27.10
CA ALA A 316 -8.08 -18.74 -28.20
C ALA A 316 -8.96 -19.97 -28.48
N THR A 317 -10.07 -19.71 -29.18
CA THR A 317 -10.91 -20.63 -29.99
C THR A 317 -12.24 -21.04 -29.37
N PHE A 318 -13.30 -20.27 -29.62
CA PHE A 318 -14.64 -20.82 -29.87
C PHE A 318 -15.41 -19.87 -30.81
N MET A 319 -15.50 -20.26 -32.09
CA MET A 319 -16.47 -19.70 -33.04
C MET A 319 -17.84 -20.31 -32.76
N ARG A 320 -18.89 -19.47 -32.72
CA ARG A 320 -20.27 -19.86 -32.39
C ARG A 320 -20.98 -20.40 -33.65
N PRO A 321 -21.58 -21.59 -33.64
CA PRO A 321 -22.36 -22.09 -34.79
C PRO A 321 -23.69 -21.36 -34.98
N GLU A 322 -24.14 -21.25 -36.23
CA GLU A 322 -25.47 -20.71 -36.58
C GLU A 322 -26.59 -21.57 -35.97
N GLY A 323 -27.55 -20.92 -35.31
CA GLY A 323 -28.67 -21.56 -34.59
C GLY A 323 -28.59 -21.48 -33.06
N LEU A 324 -27.52 -20.94 -32.47
CA LEU A 324 -27.40 -20.83 -31.00
C LEU A 324 -28.23 -19.66 -30.44
N ARG A 325 -29.30 -19.97 -29.70
CA ARG A 325 -30.08 -19.00 -28.93
C ARG A 325 -29.22 -18.39 -27.83
N ILE A 326 -29.15 -17.05 -27.79
CA ILE A 326 -28.38 -16.30 -26.78
C ILE A 326 -29.33 -15.83 -25.68
N GLY A 327 -29.11 -16.34 -24.46
CA GLY A 327 -29.89 -16.00 -23.28
C GLY A 327 -30.86 -17.12 -22.86
N SER A 328 -30.90 -17.40 -21.56
CA SER A 328 -31.70 -18.48 -20.95
C SER A 328 -32.95 -17.93 -20.23
N ASN A 329 -33.52 -16.83 -20.69
CA ASN A 329 -34.73 -16.31 -20.07
C ASN A 329 -35.93 -17.15 -20.53
N THR A 330 -36.33 -18.05 -19.65
CA THR A 330 -37.65 -18.66 -19.64
C THR A 330 -38.63 -17.70 -18.93
N THR A 331 -39.93 -17.92 -19.09
CA THR A 331 -40.97 -17.27 -18.28
C THR A 331 -40.99 -17.75 -16.82
N GLU A 332 -40.10 -18.68 -16.46
CA GLU A 332 -39.91 -19.17 -15.09
C GLU A 332 -38.81 -18.37 -14.39
N ALA A 333 -38.95 -18.19 -13.06
CA ALA A 333 -38.00 -17.43 -12.27
C ALA A 333 -36.58 -18.02 -12.33
N HIS A 334 -35.60 -17.16 -12.59
CA HIS A 334 -34.18 -17.49 -12.79
C HIS A 334 -33.58 -18.27 -11.59
N PRO A 335 -32.71 -19.28 -11.77
CA PRO A 335 -32.14 -20.05 -10.64
C PRO A 335 -31.36 -19.20 -9.61
N SER A 336 -30.71 -18.12 -10.05
CA SER A 336 -30.06 -17.15 -9.13
C SER A 336 -31.04 -16.28 -8.35
N SER A 337 -32.33 -16.30 -8.69
CA SER A 337 -33.39 -15.72 -7.85
C SER A 337 -33.75 -16.62 -6.66
N LYS A 338 -33.39 -17.92 -6.71
CA LYS A 338 -33.57 -18.85 -5.58
C LYS A 338 -32.33 -18.94 -4.69
N HIS A 339 -31.13 -18.75 -5.25
CA HIS A 339 -29.90 -18.68 -4.47
C HIS A 339 -29.04 -17.49 -4.92
N ARG A 340 -29.11 -16.37 -4.19
CA ARG A 340 -28.12 -15.29 -4.35
C ARG A 340 -26.76 -15.80 -3.85
N PRO A 341 -25.63 -15.51 -4.53
CA PRO A 341 -24.30 -15.99 -4.11
C PRO A 341 -23.84 -15.50 -2.73
N ALA A 342 -24.56 -14.53 -2.16
CA ALA A 342 -24.36 -13.99 -0.82
C ALA A 342 -25.72 -13.82 -0.10
N TYR A 343 -26.62 -14.80 -0.24
CA TYR A 343 -27.87 -14.79 0.51
C TYR A 343 -27.62 -15.18 1.97
N HIS A 344 -28.01 -14.32 2.92
CA HIS A 344 -28.13 -14.66 4.33
C HIS A 344 -29.63 -14.71 4.69
N PRO A 345 -30.12 -15.70 5.46
CA PRO A 345 -31.53 -15.82 5.80
C PRO A 345 -32.13 -14.57 6.46
N SER A 346 -31.32 -13.77 7.14
CA SER A 346 -31.76 -12.51 7.75
C SER A 346 -32.17 -11.41 6.75
N TYR A 347 -31.84 -11.56 5.46
CA TYR A 347 -32.22 -10.59 4.42
C TYR A 347 -33.69 -10.71 4.00
N ASP A 348 -34.32 -11.85 4.26
CA ASP A 348 -35.75 -12.08 4.02
C ASP A 348 -36.60 -11.80 5.26
N ALA A 349 -35.96 -11.58 6.41
CA ALA A 349 -36.65 -11.11 7.60
C ALA A 349 -37.07 -9.65 7.38
N VAL A 350 -38.37 -9.42 7.24
CA VAL A 350 -38.94 -8.08 7.31
C VAL A 350 -38.68 -7.58 8.72
N SER A 351 -37.83 -6.55 8.85
CA SER A 351 -37.65 -5.83 10.11
C SER A 351 -39.02 -5.54 10.73
N GLU A 352 -39.25 -5.95 11.99
CA GLU A 352 -40.48 -5.63 12.73
C GLU A 352 -40.76 -4.11 12.76
N ASN A 353 -39.74 -3.30 12.44
CA ASN A 353 -39.76 -1.84 12.44
C ASN A 353 -39.86 -1.18 11.05
N GLY A 354 -40.04 -1.95 9.96
CA GLY A 354 -40.13 -1.45 8.57
C GLY A 354 -38.81 -0.94 7.95
N TYR A 355 -38.87 -0.47 6.70
CA TYR A 355 -37.77 0.28 6.04
C TYR A 355 -37.69 1.68 6.65
N ARG A 356 -36.61 1.98 7.37
CA ARG A 356 -36.34 3.31 7.92
C ARG A 356 -35.26 4.00 7.08
N ILE A 357 -35.59 5.18 6.57
CA ILE A 357 -34.59 6.08 6.00
C ILE A 357 -33.77 6.63 7.17
N ASN A 358 -32.46 6.39 7.16
CA ASN A 358 -31.57 6.95 8.16
C ASN A 358 -31.43 8.46 7.90
N GLU A 359 -31.68 9.29 8.90
CA GLU A 359 -31.51 10.76 8.79
C GLU A 359 -30.04 11.19 8.81
N LEU A 360 -29.12 10.26 9.15
CA LEU A 360 -27.69 10.53 9.14
C LEU A 360 -27.15 10.59 7.71
N MET A 361 -26.42 11.67 7.42
CA MET A 361 -25.75 11.84 6.15
C MET A 361 -24.60 10.84 6.00
N ILE A 362 -24.29 10.46 4.75
CA ILE A 362 -23.05 9.75 4.45
C ILE A 362 -21.88 10.69 4.82
N ASN A 363 -20.88 10.16 5.54
CA ASN A 363 -19.75 10.86 6.16
C ASN A 363 -20.01 11.54 7.50
N GLU A 364 -21.24 11.52 8.01
CA GLU A 364 -21.56 11.98 9.36
C GLU A 364 -21.43 10.81 10.35
N PRO A 365 -20.64 10.90 11.43
CA PRO A 365 -20.57 9.84 12.43
C PRO A 365 -21.84 9.82 13.29
N THR A 366 -22.28 8.63 13.73
CA THR A 366 -23.39 8.50 14.69
C THR A 366 -23.05 9.14 16.04
N SER A 367 -24.06 9.63 16.76
CA SER A 367 -23.93 10.10 18.15
C SER A 367 -23.52 8.98 19.12
N GLU A 368 -23.87 7.73 18.79
CA GLU A 368 -23.39 6.57 19.53
C GLU A 368 -21.87 6.37 19.35
N PRO A 369 -21.10 6.24 20.45
CA PRO A 369 -19.66 6.01 20.38
C PRO A 369 -19.35 4.65 19.74
N PHE A 370 -18.34 4.63 18.89
CA PHE A 370 -17.83 3.39 18.30
C PHE A 370 -16.60 2.92 19.04
N LYS A 371 -16.70 1.76 19.66
CA LYS A 371 -15.68 1.25 20.56
C LYS A 371 -14.81 0.21 19.87
N VAL A 372 -13.51 0.49 19.85
CA VAL A 372 -12.48 -0.42 19.35
C VAL A 372 -11.73 -0.97 20.55
N VAL A 373 -11.73 -2.29 20.70
CA VAL A 373 -10.91 -2.98 21.71
C VAL A 373 -9.71 -3.61 21.03
N VAL A 374 -8.51 -3.36 21.57
CA VAL A 374 -7.26 -3.98 21.14
C VAL A 374 -6.79 -4.96 22.22
N ILE A 375 -6.41 -6.16 21.80
CA ILE A 375 -5.85 -7.17 22.69
C ILE A 375 -4.33 -7.16 22.55
N GLY A 376 -3.62 -6.75 23.60
CA GLY A 376 -2.16 -6.67 23.67
C GLY A 376 -1.62 -5.25 23.48
N ALA A 377 -0.74 -4.84 24.40
CA ALA A 377 0.03 -3.59 24.37
C ALA A 377 1.50 -3.85 24.00
N GLY A 378 1.73 -4.81 23.09
CA GLY A 378 3.00 -4.95 22.38
C GLY A 378 3.16 -3.90 21.28
N ALA A 379 4.10 -4.13 20.36
CA ALA A 379 4.35 -3.22 19.24
C ALA A 379 3.09 -2.86 18.44
N ALA A 380 2.20 -3.82 18.20
CA ALA A 380 0.96 -3.59 17.47
C ALA A 380 0.00 -2.63 18.19
N GLY A 381 -0.23 -2.84 19.49
CA GLY A 381 -1.10 -1.97 20.29
C GLY A 381 -0.55 -0.55 20.45
N ILE A 382 0.76 -0.41 20.63
CA ILE A 382 1.45 0.89 20.70
C ILE A 382 1.30 1.64 19.37
N ASP A 383 1.57 0.98 18.25
CA ASP A 383 1.44 1.58 16.91
C ASP A 383 -0.01 1.96 16.58
N PHE A 384 -0.97 1.11 16.95
CA PHE A 384 -2.39 1.43 16.83
C PHE A 384 -2.75 2.70 17.59
N LEU A 385 -2.40 2.80 18.88
CA LEU A 385 -2.74 3.96 19.71
C LEU A 385 -2.13 5.25 19.17
N HIS A 386 -0.85 5.22 18.76
CA HIS A 386 -0.18 6.37 18.15
C HIS A 386 -1.01 6.96 17.00
N HIS A 387 -1.41 6.13 16.05
CA HIS A 387 -2.15 6.59 14.87
C HIS A 387 -3.65 6.82 15.13
N ALA A 388 -4.29 6.01 15.97
CA ALA A 388 -5.72 6.10 16.26
C ALA A 388 -6.08 7.42 16.97
N VAL A 389 -5.32 7.77 18.02
CA VAL A 389 -5.55 8.98 18.81
C VAL A 389 -5.41 10.25 17.97
N GLN A 390 -4.53 10.24 16.96
CA GLN A 390 -4.32 11.39 16.07
C GLN A 390 -5.38 11.50 14.96
N THR A 391 -5.98 10.38 14.53
CA THR A 391 -6.70 10.35 13.24
C THR A 391 -8.19 10.02 13.33
N LEU A 392 -8.68 9.64 14.50
CA LEU A 392 -10.07 9.29 14.76
C LEU A 392 -10.86 10.20 15.73
N PRO A 393 -10.33 11.28 16.38
CA PRO A 393 -11.12 12.08 17.33
C PRO A 393 -12.45 12.61 16.79
N GLN A 394 -12.50 12.96 15.50
CA GLN A 394 -13.68 13.53 14.86
C GLN A 394 -14.77 12.51 14.52
N LEU A 395 -14.58 11.21 14.82
CA LEU A 395 -15.49 10.13 14.44
C LEU A 395 -16.20 9.47 15.63
N ASN A 396 -16.09 10.08 16.82
CA ASN A 396 -16.64 9.57 18.07
C ASN A 396 -16.21 8.12 18.33
N VAL A 397 -14.92 7.84 18.16
CA VAL A 397 -14.33 6.51 18.37
C VAL A 397 -13.64 6.47 19.73
N GLN A 398 -13.92 5.43 20.49
CA GLN A 398 -13.30 5.14 21.78
C GLN A 398 -12.38 3.94 21.68
N PHE A 399 -11.26 3.96 22.41
CA PHE A 399 -10.25 2.90 22.39
C PHE A 399 -10.05 2.34 23.79
N ALA A 400 -9.95 1.02 23.89
CA ALA A 400 -9.46 0.34 25.08
C ALA A 400 -8.48 -0.75 24.68
N VAL A 401 -7.35 -0.85 25.37
CA VAL A 401 -6.32 -1.86 25.16
C VAL A 401 -6.17 -2.69 26.43
N PHE A 402 -6.26 -4.00 26.31
CA PHE A 402 -6.08 -4.93 27.43
C PHE A 402 -4.78 -5.72 27.25
N GLU A 403 -3.91 -5.65 28.24
CA GLU A 403 -2.59 -6.31 28.23
C GLU A 403 -2.46 -7.21 29.45
N LYS A 404 -2.17 -8.50 29.23
CA LYS A 404 -2.06 -9.51 30.29
C LYS A 404 -0.84 -9.27 31.19
N ASN A 405 0.19 -8.62 30.66
CA ASN A 405 1.45 -8.39 31.33
C ASN A 405 1.38 -7.17 32.26
N ALA A 406 2.36 -7.07 33.16
CA ALA A 406 2.48 -5.97 34.13
C ALA A 406 3.03 -4.68 33.51
N ASP A 407 3.42 -4.70 32.23
CA ASP A 407 3.92 -3.55 31.49
C ASP A 407 3.71 -3.77 29.98
N VAL A 408 3.90 -2.71 29.20
CA VAL A 408 3.84 -2.75 27.73
C VAL A 408 5.08 -3.44 27.13
N GLY A 409 5.01 -3.76 25.84
CA GLY A 409 6.15 -4.25 25.04
C GLY A 409 6.07 -5.72 24.60
N GLY A 410 5.05 -6.46 25.05
CA GLY A 410 4.73 -7.81 24.56
C GLY A 410 5.90 -8.80 24.68
N THR A 411 6.31 -9.43 23.57
CA THR A 411 7.46 -10.36 23.52
C THR A 411 8.73 -9.76 24.15
N TRP A 412 8.96 -8.45 23.98
CA TRP A 412 10.11 -7.78 24.55
C TRP A 412 9.94 -7.45 26.02
N PHE A 413 8.74 -7.55 26.60
CA PHE A 413 8.55 -7.55 28.05
C PHE A 413 8.82 -8.94 28.65
N GLU A 414 8.30 -9.98 28.01
CA GLU A 414 8.31 -11.35 28.56
C GLU A 414 9.69 -12.02 28.51
N ASN A 415 10.41 -11.89 27.39
CA ASN A 415 11.62 -12.68 27.16
C ASN A 415 12.85 -12.01 27.78
N ARG A 416 13.38 -12.65 28.82
CA ARG A 416 14.45 -12.10 29.70
C ARG A 416 15.66 -13.02 29.86
N TYR A 417 15.73 -14.09 29.07
CA TYR A 417 16.84 -15.03 29.11
C TYR A 417 18.17 -14.38 28.67
N PRO A 418 19.33 -14.90 29.11
CA PRO A 418 20.64 -14.38 28.73
C PRO A 418 20.85 -14.38 27.21
N GLY A 419 21.29 -13.26 26.65
CA GLY A 419 21.51 -13.12 25.21
C GLY A 419 20.27 -12.81 24.37
N CYS A 420 19.09 -12.66 24.99
CA CYS A 420 17.87 -12.32 24.26
C CYS A 420 18.03 -10.97 23.53
N ALA A 421 18.09 -11.03 22.20
CA ALA A 421 18.30 -9.87 21.34
C ALA A 421 17.52 -10.00 20.03
N CYS A 422 17.28 -8.86 19.37
CA CYS A 422 16.71 -8.85 18.03
C CYS A 422 17.75 -9.32 17.01
N ASP A 423 17.28 -10.09 16.03
CA ASP A 423 18.10 -10.52 14.89
C ASP A 423 18.20 -9.44 13.81
N VAL A 424 17.30 -8.46 13.82
CA VAL A 424 17.29 -7.29 12.93
C VAL A 424 18.09 -6.15 13.57
N PRO A 425 18.91 -5.39 12.82
CA PRO A 425 19.62 -4.24 13.34
C PRO A 425 18.68 -3.20 13.95
N SER A 426 19.06 -2.59 15.07
CA SER A 426 18.21 -1.69 15.87
C SER A 426 17.74 -0.46 15.10
N ALA A 427 18.58 0.03 14.17
CA ALA A 427 18.24 1.11 13.26
C ALA A 427 17.08 0.77 12.29
N SER A 428 16.83 -0.52 12.02
CA SER A 428 15.69 -1.02 11.25
C SER A 428 14.54 -1.55 12.13
N TYR A 429 14.86 -2.09 13.31
CA TYR A 429 13.89 -2.58 14.29
C TYR A 429 13.39 -1.46 15.21
N GLN A 430 12.72 -0.47 14.62
CA GLN A 430 12.05 0.61 15.34
C GLN A 430 10.83 1.12 14.55
N PHE A 431 9.96 1.90 15.19
CA PHE A 431 8.89 2.56 14.47
C PHE A 431 9.44 3.67 13.59
N ALA A 432 9.07 3.66 12.31
CA ALA A 432 9.54 4.68 11.35
C ALA A 432 9.14 6.10 11.76
N TRP A 433 7.99 6.24 12.44
CA TRP A 433 7.43 7.48 12.97
C TRP A 433 8.04 7.92 14.31
N CYS A 434 8.78 7.05 15.00
CA CYS A 434 9.51 7.39 16.22
C CYS A 434 10.93 6.78 16.21
N PRO A 435 11.83 7.29 15.34
CA PRO A 435 13.22 6.84 15.30
C PRO A 435 13.96 7.17 16.59
N ASN A 436 14.82 6.26 17.05
CA ASN A 436 15.67 6.38 18.23
C ASN A 436 17.15 6.47 17.82
N PRO A 437 17.76 7.66 17.81
CA PRO A 437 19.19 7.82 17.50
C PRO A 437 20.11 7.30 18.62
N ASN A 438 19.56 6.93 19.78
CA ASN A 438 20.33 6.57 20.98
C ASN A 438 20.43 5.06 21.22
N TRP A 439 20.17 4.21 20.21
CA TRP A 439 20.47 2.78 20.32
C TRP A 439 21.93 2.60 20.73
N THR A 440 22.20 1.74 21.71
CA THR A 440 23.56 1.49 22.20
C THR A 440 24.31 0.56 21.28
N SER A 441 23.62 -0.40 20.66
CA SER A 441 24.25 -1.48 19.88
C SER A 441 23.60 -1.67 18.51
N TYR A 442 24.35 -2.25 17.58
CA TYR A 442 23.85 -2.58 16.24
C TYR A 442 22.69 -3.58 16.28
N TYR A 443 22.79 -4.63 17.10
CA TYR A 443 21.68 -5.50 17.48
C TYR A 443 21.36 -5.31 18.96
N SER A 444 20.20 -4.74 19.25
CA SER A 444 19.78 -4.43 20.62
C SER A 444 19.21 -5.63 21.36
N GLY A 445 19.53 -5.70 22.65
CA GLY A 445 18.97 -6.67 23.58
C GLY A 445 17.52 -6.38 23.93
N SER A 446 16.81 -7.39 24.43
CA SER A 446 15.38 -7.31 24.76
C SER A 446 15.04 -6.18 25.73
N ARG A 447 15.91 -5.91 26.72
CA ARG A 447 15.70 -4.84 27.72
C ARG A 447 15.73 -3.45 27.10
N GLU A 448 16.60 -3.21 26.12
CA GLU A 448 16.71 -1.92 25.45
C GLU A 448 15.50 -1.66 24.56
N ILE A 449 15.06 -2.68 23.81
CA ILE A 449 13.88 -2.60 22.95
C ILE A 449 12.60 -2.38 23.78
N TRP A 450 12.47 -3.07 24.91
CA TRP A 450 11.38 -2.82 25.85
C TRP A 450 11.38 -1.39 26.39
N LYS A 451 12.55 -0.86 26.79
CA LYS A 451 12.66 0.54 27.24
C LYS A 451 12.24 1.52 26.16
N TYR A 452 12.60 1.27 24.89
CA TYR A 452 12.15 2.07 23.76
C TYR A 452 10.62 2.06 23.62
N MET A 453 9.98 0.89 23.66
CA MET A 453 8.51 0.77 23.60
C MET A 453 7.83 1.44 24.80
N LYS A 454 8.35 1.23 26.01
CA LYS A 454 7.84 1.85 27.23
C LYS A 454 7.95 3.38 27.19
N MET A 455 9.10 3.90 26.73
CA MET A 455 9.33 5.33 26.57
C MET A 455 8.27 5.95 25.65
N ILE A 456 7.93 5.31 24.53
CA ILE A 456 6.89 5.79 23.61
C ILE A 456 5.53 5.82 24.32
N ALA A 457 5.13 4.72 24.95
CA ALA A 457 3.84 4.62 25.64
C ALA A 457 3.70 5.68 26.75
N THR A 458 4.78 5.97 27.47
CA THR A 458 4.81 7.05 28.47
C THR A 458 4.75 8.43 27.82
N LYS A 459 5.59 8.69 26.80
CA LYS A 459 5.71 9.99 26.14
C LYS A 459 4.41 10.44 25.47
N GLU A 460 3.66 9.50 24.90
CA GLU A 460 2.39 9.77 24.22
C GLU A 460 1.17 9.54 25.11
N ASP A 461 1.37 9.39 26.43
CA ASP A 461 0.29 9.23 27.41
C ASP A 461 -0.70 8.11 27.03
N MET A 462 -0.17 6.97 26.58
CA MET A 462 -0.96 5.84 26.10
C MET A 462 -1.60 5.03 27.23
N TYR A 463 -1.05 5.10 28.44
CA TYR A 463 -1.52 4.29 29.59
C TYR A 463 -2.97 4.58 29.98
N LYS A 464 -3.51 5.76 29.69
CA LYS A 464 -4.94 6.05 29.89
C LYS A 464 -5.88 5.17 29.04
N TYR A 465 -5.36 4.59 27.96
CA TYR A 465 -6.10 3.65 27.11
C TYR A 465 -5.74 2.18 27.41
N ILE A 466 -4.68 1.92 28.18
CA ILE A 466 -4.14 0.58 28.41
C ILE A 466 -4.45 0.13 29.83
N THR A 467 -5.19 -0.96 29.96
CA THR A 467 -5.36 -1.65 31.24
C THR A 467 -4.42 -2.85 31.30
N LEU A 468 -3.37 -2.72 32.11
CA LEU A 468 -2.37 -3.76 32.35
C LEU A 468 -2.91 -4.88 33.24
N ARG A 469 -2.15 -5.97 33.33
CA ARG A 469 -2.47 -7.18 34.10
C ARG A 469 -3.87 -7.73 33.81
N THR A 470 -4.40 -7.50 32.62
CA THR A 470 -5.77 -7.86 32.23
C THR A 470 -5.75 -8.86 31.09
N GLU A 471 -6.14 -10.09 31.40
CA GLU A 471 -6.23 -11.20 30.46
C GLU A 471 -7.61 -11.24 29.80
N VAL A 472 -7.65 -11.41 28.47
CA VAL A 472 -8.89 -11.77 27.76
C VAL A 472 -9.14 -13.26 27.92
N LYS A 473 -10.26 -13.63 28.53
CA LYS A 473 -10.67 -15.03 28.75
C LYS A 473 -11.49 -15.59 27.61
N LYS A 474 -12.28 -14.76 26.93
CA LYS A 474 -13.22 -15.14 25.87
C LYS A 474 -13.68 -13.91 25.10
N ALA A 475 -13.91 -14.04 23.80
CA ALA A 475 -14.59 -13.04 22.98
C ALA A 475 -15.67 -13.70 22.13
N VAL A 476 -16.90 -13.18 22.17
CA VAL A 476 -18.05 -13.74 21.44
C VAL A 476 -18.75 -12.65 20.66
N TRP A 477 -18.96 -12.86 19.37
CA TRP A 477 -19.80 -11.99 18.56
C TRP A 477 -21.28 -12.18 18.93
N LYS A 478 -21.98 -11.08 19.15
CA LYS A 478 -23.42 -11.04 19.37
C LYS A 478 -24.08 -10.42 18.15
N GLU A 479 -24.69 -11.26 17.31
CA GLU A 479 -25.29 -10.87 16.04
C GLU A 479 -26.47 -9.91 16.22
N ASP A 480 -27.31 -10.15 17.25
CA ASP A 480 -28.43 -9.28 17.62
C ASP A 480 -27.98 -7.83 17.89
N LYS A 481 -26.78 -7.67 18.48
CA LYS A 481 -26.19 -6.36 18.82
C LYS A 481 -25.16 -5.87 17.78
N SER A 482 -24.68 -6.75 16.91
CA SER A 482 -23.45 -6.62 16.11
C SER A 482 -22.30 -6.03 16.93
N ARG A 483 -22.01 -6.68 18.06
CA ARG A 483 -20.92 -6.32 18.96
C ARG A 483 -20.19 -7.54 19.45
N TRP A 484 -18.92 -7.36 19.77
CA TRP A 484 -18.14 -8.29 20.56
C TRP A 484 -18.46 -8.10 22.04
N VAL A 485 -18.72 -9.20 22.74
CA VAL A 485 -18.71 -9.28 24.20
C VAL A 485 -17.41 -9.96 24.63
N ILE A 486 -16.57 -9.24 25.36
CA ILE A 486 -15.21 -9.67 25.71
C ILE A 486 -15.15 -9.88 27.21
N SER A 487 -14.82 -11.10 27.64
CA SER A 487 -14.67 -11.44 29.07
C SER A 487 -13.23 -11.19 29.49
N LEU A 488 -13.06 -10.38 30.54
CA LEU A 488 -11.77 -9.88 31.02
C LEU A 488 -11.56 -10.30 32.47
N ALA A 489 -10.31 -10.63 32.81
CA ALA A 489 -9.89 -10.92 34.17
C ALA A 489 -8.60 -10.15 34.49
N GLN A 490 -8.65 -9.24 35.46
CA GLN A 490 -7.50 -8.49 35.94
C GLN A 490 -6.83 -9.25 37.09
N ARG A 491 -5.50 -9.29 37.07
CA ARG A 491 -4.66 -9.98 38.06
C ARG A 491 -3.86 -9.01 38.92
N ASP A 492 -3.60 -9.39 40.16
CA ASP A 492 -2.64 -8.71 41.03
C ASP A 492 -1.18 -9.08 40.69
N GLU A 493 -0.25 -8.71 41.58
CA GLU A 493 1.17 -9.06 41.44
C GLU A 493 1.47 -10.53 41.71
N ALA A 494 0.70 -11.16 42.59
CA ALA A 494 0.80 -12.58 42.91
C ALA A 494 0.17 -13.48 41.81
N GLY A 495 -0.58 -12.88 40.88
CA GLY A 495 -1.26 -13.57 39.78
C GLY A 495 -2.71 -13.96 40.09
N ASN A 496 -3.26 -13.57 41.25
CA ASN A 496 -4.65 -13.85 41.61
C ASN A 496 -5.60 -12.92 40.84
N THR A 497 -6.76 -13.44 40.44
CA THR A 497 -7.79 -12.62 39.82
C THR A 497 -8.41 -11.68 40.85
N VAL A 498 -8.35 -10.37 40.61
CA VAL A 498 -8.91 -9.33 41.50
C VAL A 498 -10.19 -8.69 40.95
N ARG A 499 -10.42 -8.80 39.64
CA ARG A 499 -11.61 -8.24 38.98
C ARG A 499 -11.93 -9.02 37.72
N GLU A 500 -13.21 -9.32 37.51
CA GLU A 500 -13.73 -9.87 36.25
C GLU A 500 -14.89 -9.01 35.75
N TRP A 501 -14.97 -8.80 34.45
CA TRP A 501 -16.07 -8.06 33.83
C TRP A 501 -16.20 -8.38 32.34
N HIS A 502 -17.26 -7.84 31.72
CA HIS A 502 -17.47 -7.89 30.29
C HIS A 502 -17.30 -6.51 29.66
N GLU A 503 -16.62 -6.47 28.52
CA GLU A 503 -16.45 -5.28 27.71
C GLU A 503 -17.12 -5.49 26.35
N ASP A 504 -18.02 -4.58 25.98
CA ASP A 504 -18.59 -4.55 24.64
C ASP A 504 -17.70 -3.75 23.68
N ALA A 505 -17.57 -4.20 22.43
CA ALA A 505 -16.84 -3.52 21.37
C ALA A 505 -17.54 -3.64 20.01
N ASN A 506 -17.48 -2.59 19.20
CA ASN A 506 -17.91 -2.64 17.81
C ASN A 506 -16.88 -3.37 16.93
N LEU A 507 -15.59 -3.23 17.27
CA LEU A 507 -14.49 -3.81 16.52
C LEU A 507 -13.41 -4.35 17.48
N LEU A 508 -12.93 -5.55 17.19
CA LEU A 508 -11.92 -6.25 17.98
C LEU A 508 -10.62 -6.41 17.17
N LEU A 509 -9.54 -5.78 17.62
CA LEU A 509 -8.20 -5.91 17.06
C LEU A 509 -7.36 -6.86 17.90
N ASN A 510 -6.89 -7.94 17.30
CA ASN A 510 -5.98 -8.86 17.96
C ASN A 510 -4.52 -8.49 17.66
N GLY A 511 -3.84 -7.96 18.68
CA GLY A 511 -2.41 -7.63 18.68
C GLY A 511 -1.58 -8.53 19.62
N THR A 512 -2.04 -9.75 19.94
CA THR A 512 -1.35 -10.63 20.90
C THR A 512 0.02 -11.11 20.41
N GLY A 513 0.26 -11.09 19.10
CA GLY A 513 1.46 -11.67 18.48
C GLY A 513 1.49 -13.21 18.53
N PHE A 514 2.56 -13.79 17.99
CA PHE A 514 2.70 -15.24 17.75
C PHE A 514 3.90 -15.89 18.50
N LEU A 515 4.64 -15.13 19.32
CA LEU A 515 5.80 -15.59 20.11
C LEU A 515 5.60 -15.33 21.61
N ASN A 516 4.48 -15.81 22.16
CA ASN A 516 4.13 -15.69 23.58
C ASN A 516 3.50 -16.96 24.16
N ALA A 517 2.89 -17.82 23.32
CA ALA A 517 2.27 -19.06 23.75
C ALA A 517 3.32 -20.14 23.94
N TRP A 518 3.80 -20.35 25.17
CA TRP A 518 4.77 -21.40 25.49
C TRP A 518 4.17 -22.43 26.45
N LYS A 519 4.78 -23.62 26.47
CA LYS A 519 4.45 -24.68 27.42
C LYS A 519 5.72 -25.40 27.84
N TRP A 520 5.68 -26.02 29.01
CA TRP A 520 6.72 -26.96 29.41
C TRP A 520 6.82 -28.12 28.41
N PRO A 521 8.03 -28.60 28.10
CA PRO A 521 8.18 -29.75 27.23
C PRO A 521 7.68 -31.01 27.92
N THR A 522 7.12 -31.93 27.14
CA THR A 522 6.70 -33.24 27.65
C THR A 522 7.91 -34.14 27.78
N ILE A 523 8.64 -34.04 28.90
CA ILE A 523 9.80 -34.88 29.23
C ILE A 523 9.48 -35.68 30.51
N PRO A 524 9.67 -37.00 30.51
CA PRO A 524 9.47 -37.82 31.71
C PRO A 524 10.25 -37.25 32.91
N GLY A 525 9.61 -37.13 34.06
CA GLY A 525 10.26 -36.67 35.29
C GLY A 525 10.57 -35.17 35.36
N LEU A 526 10.15 -34.32 34.40
CA LEU A 526 10.49 -32.88 34.36
C LEU A 526 10.28 -32.17 35.71
N ASN A 527 9.12 -32.40 36.35
CA ASN A 527 8.75 -31.74 37.61
C ASN A 527 9.47 -32.31 38.85
N THR A 528 10.33 -33.31 38.70
CA THR A 528 11.07 -33.93 39.82
C THR A 528 12.40 -33.23 40.12
N PHE A 529 12.91 -32.42 39.20
CA PHE A 529 14.20 -31.75 39.33
C PHE A 529 14.23 -30.81 40.53
N LYS A 530 15.22 -30.98 41.41
CA LYS A 530 15.41 -30.18 42.62
C LYS A 530 16.24 -28.93 42.41
N GLY A 531 17.01 -28.87 41.31
CA GLY A 531 17.78 -27.70 40.93
C GLY A 531 16.92 -26.59 40.33
N LYS A 532 17.56 -25.58 39.73
CA LYS A 532 16.83 -24.46 39.14
C LYS A 532 16.39 -24.79 37.72
N MET A 533 15.08 -24.70 37.45
CA MET A 533 14.51 -24.93 36.13
C MET A 533 13.88 -23.68 35.54
N PHE A 534 14.19 -23.40 34.28
CA PHE A 534 13.66 -22.28 33.53
C PHE A 534 13.05 -22.75 32.21
N HIS A 535 11.98 -22.08 31.79
CA HIS A 535 11.67 -21.95 30.37
C HIS A 535 12.18 -20.59 29.90
N THR A 536 12.71 -20.46 28.69
CA THR A 536 13.28 -19.18 28.21
C THR A 536 12.26 -18.04 28.22
N ALA A 537 10.99 -18.34 27.91
CA ALA A 537 9.88 -17.39 27.99
C ALA A 537 9.45 -16.98 29.41
N ARG A 538 9.98 -17.64 30.46
CA ARG A 538 9.75 -17.32 31.88
C ARG A 538 11.05 -17.47 32.66
N TYR A 539 12.08 -16.76 32.21
CA TYR A 539 13.40 -16.76 32.82
C TYR A 539 13.48 -15.71 33.94
N GLU A 540 14.08 -16.07 35.07
CA GLU A 540 14.34 -15.12 36.17
C GLU A 540 15.56 -14.26 35.84
N ALA A 541 15.31 -13.00 35.50
CA ALA A 541 16.37 -12.08 35.11
C ALA A 541 17.40 -11.91 36.23
N GLY A 542 18.68 -12.01 35.89
CA GLY A 542 19.79 -11.80 36.84
C GLY A 542 20.22 -13.04 37.64
N TYR A 543 19.62 -14.21 37.41
CA TYR A 543 20.09 -15.46 38.02
C TYR A 543 21.53 -15.78 37.59
N ASP A 544 22.43 -15.97 38.56
CA ASP A 544 23.85 -16.22 38.31
C ASP A 544 24.12 -17.67 37.89
N LEU A 545 24.66 -17.83 36.68
CA LEU A 545 25.05 -19.12 36.11
C LEU A 545 26.54 -19.42 36.28
N LYS A 546 27.31 -18.50 36.88
CA LYS A 546 28.76 -18.63 37.01
C LYS A 546 29.14 -19.91 37.75
N GLY A 547 30.01 -20.71 37.12
CA GLY A 547 30.50 -21.98 37.66
C GLY A 547 29.47 -23.12 37.72
N LYS A 548 28.24 -22.94 37.23
CA LYS A 548 27.20 -23.97 37.26
C LYS A 548 27.34 -24.98 36.11
N ARG A 549 26.87 -26.20 36.35
CA ARG A 549 26.59 -27.22 35.33
C ARG A 549 25.21 -26.96 34.76
N VAL A 550 25.11 -26.67 33.47
CA VAL A 550 23.86 -26.22 32.84
C VAL A 550 23.44 -27.15 31.71
N ALA A 551 22.18 -27.58 31.73
CA ALA A 551 21.52 -28.28 30.64
C ALA A 551 20.62 -27.31 29.85
N VAL A 552 20.82 -27.19 28.53
CA VAL A 552 19.98 -26.38 27.63
C VAL A 552 19.25 -27.28 26.64
N ILE A 553 17.94 -27.40 26.80
CA ILE A 553 17.10 -28.29 26.00
C ILE A 553 16.46 -27.48 24.87
N GLY A 554 16.93 -27.72 23.64
CA GLY A 554 16.42 -27.09 22.42
C GLY A 554 17.43 -26.16 21.76
N SER A 555 17.41 -26.14 20.43
CA SER A 555 18.37 -25.43 19.58
C SER A 555 17.70 -24.45 18.62
N GLY A 556 16.50 -23.96 18.96
CA GLY A 556 15.87 -22.83 18.27
C GLY A 556 16.56 -21.50 18.64
N SER A 557 16.02 -20.38 18.17
CA SER A 557 16.60 -19.04 18.40
C SER A 557 16.97 -18.77 19.88
N SER A 558 16.08 -19.09 20.82
CA SER A 558 16.38 -18.92 22.25
C SER A 558 17.53 -19.81 22.73
N GLY A 559 17.60 -21.07 22.27
CA GLY A 559 18.66 -22.00 22.67
C GLY A 559 20.03 -21.57 22.13
N VAL A 560 20.06 -21.16 20.86
CA VAL A 560 21.25 -20.62 20.18
C VAL A 560 21.81 -19.42 20.93
N GLN A 561 20.95 -18.43 21.25
CA GLN A 561 21.34 -17.23 21.97
C GLN A 561 21.79 -17.52 23.41
N VAL A 562 21.05 -18.38 24.14
CA VAL A 562 21.40 -18.74 25.53
C VAL A 562 22.76 -19.43 25.56
N VAL A 563 22.95 -20.49 24.78
CA VAL A 563 24.20 -21.27 24.76
C VAL A 563 25.40 -20.37 24.47
N ALA A 564 25.33 -19.56 23.41
CA ALA A 564 26.43 -18.66 23.04
C ALA A 564 26.73 -17.62 24.14
N SER A 565 25.71 -17.17 24.88
CA SER A 565 25.86 -16.12 25.88
C SER A 565 26.40 -16.62 27.22
N ILE A 566 26.04 -17.83 27.63
CA ILE A 566 26.38 -18.35 28.97
C ILE A 566 27.69 -19.15 28.99
N TYR A 567 28.20 -19.58 27.84
CA TYR A 567 29.29 -20.57 27.72
C TYR A 567 30.57 -20.19 28.49
N LYS A 568 30.91 -18.89 28.52
CA LYS A 568 32.12 -18.41 29.20
C LYS A 568 32.01 -18.53 30.73
N ASP A 569 30.81 -18.34 31.28
CA ASP A 569 30.59 -18.22 32.72
C ASP A 569 30.34 -19.57 33.41
N ILE A 570 29.74 -20.53 32.69
CA ILE A 570 29.41 -21.86 33.22
C ILE A 570 30.65 -22.78 33.33
N SER A 571 30.56 -23.81 34.19
CA SER A 571 31.60 -24.83 34.33
C SER A 571 31.44 -25.98 33.34
N LYS A 572 30.19 -26.37 33.03
CA LYS A 572 29.86 -27.46 32.10
C LYS A 572 28.56 -27.16 31.35
N LEU A 573 28.52 -27.48 30.05
CA LEU A 573 27.34 -27.37 29.21
C LEU A 573 26.87 -28.75 28.72
N TYR A 574 25.59 -29.02 28.87
CA TYR A 574 24.89 -30.11 28.19
C TYR A 574 23.82 -29.49 27.29
N THR A 575 23.80 -29.81 26.00
CA THR A 575 22.87 -29.19 25.06
C THR A 575 22.33 -30.19 24.05
N TRP A 576 21.10 -29.97 23.59
CA TRP A 576 20.40 -30.85 22.65
C TRP A 576 20.10 -30.15 21.33
N VAL A 577 20.69 -30.67 20.25
CA VAL A 577 20.40 -30.28 18.86
C VAL A 577 19.77 -31.46 18.14
N ARG A 578 18.48 -31.67 18.38
CA ARG A 578 17.74 -32.83 17.86
C ARG A 578 17.39 -32.73 16.37
N SER A 579 17.11 -31.52 15.90
CA SER A 579 16.57 -31.31 14.56
C SER A 579 17.51 -30.46 13.72
N PRO A 580 17.84 -30.88 12.48
CA PRO A 580 18.71 -30.12 11.61
C PRO A 580 18.21 -28.69 11.44
N THR A 581 19.13 -27.73 11.54
CA THR A 581 18.84 -26.29 11.49
C THR A 581 20.03 -25.52 10.91
N TRP A 582 19.76 -24.65 9.93
CA TRP A 582 20.76 -23.72 9.42
C TRP A 582 21.09 -22.66 10.47
N ILE A 583 22.37 -22.56 10.85
CA ILE A 583 22.92 -21.47 11.68
C ILE A 583 23.76 -20.60 10.76
N THR A 584 23.27 -19.40 10.47
CA THR A 584 23.84 -18.53 9.43
C THR A 584 24.35 -17.22 10.02
N ALA A 585 24.94 -16.41 9.15
CA ALA A 585 25.21 -15.02 9.45
C ALA A 585 23.94 -14.21 9.78
N GLY A 586 24.15 -13.09 10.48
CA GLY A 586 23.10 -12.16 10.89
C GLY A 586 22.41 -11.40 9.75
N PHE A 587 21.28 -10.79 10.07
CA PHE A 587 20.59 -9.86 9.18
C PHE A 587 21.28 -8.50 9.15
N GLY A 588 21.56 -7.96 7.97
CA GLY A 588 22.28 -6.69 7.88
C GLY A 588 23.79 -6.82 8.18
N GLN A 589 24.40 -7.97 7.87
CA GLN A 589 25.79 -8.25 8.23
C GLN A 589 26.79 -7.32 7.54
N LYS A 590 26.47 -6.77 6.36
CA LYS A 590 27.37 -5.87 5.62
C LYS A 590 27.78 -4.65 6.44
N PHE A 591 26.90 -4.18 7.33
CA PHE A 591 27.15 -3.05 8.23
C PHE A 591 27.37 -3.47 9.69
N ALA A 592 27.45 -4.77 9.97
CA ALA A 592 27.85 -5.27 11.28
C ALA A 592 29.37 -5.16 11.48
N GLY A 593 29.85 -5.49 12.68
CA GLY A 593 31.28 -5.53 12.98
C GLY A 593 32.01 -6.66 12.24
N PRO A 594 33.35 -6.74 12.37
CA PRO A 594 34.15 -7.79 11.76
C PRO A 594 33.57 -9.19 12.01
N ASN A 595 33.55 -10.04 10.97
CA ASN A 595 32.94 -11.38 10.99
C ASN A 595 31.44 -11.39 11.37
N GLY A 596 30.72 -10.28 11.19
CA GLY A 596 29.32 -10.15 11.57
C GLY A 596 29.09 -9.95 13.07
N ALA A 597 30.12 -9.55 13.82
CA ALA A 597 30.02 -9.28 15.25
C ALA A 597 29.05 -8.12 15.54
N ASN A 598 28.37 -8.20 16.69
CA ASN A 598 27.63 -7.06 17.23
C ASN A 598 28.63 -6.00 17.75
N PHE A 599 28.30 -4.72 17.64
CA PHE A 599 29.14 -3.63 18.13
C PHE A 599 28.31 -2.57 18.86
N GLN A 600 28.98 -1.74 19.66
CA GLN A 600 28.39 -0.59 20.34
C GLN A 600 28.59 0.67 19.50
N TYR A 601 27.54 1.46 19.32
CA TYR A 601 27.62 2.78 18.71
C TYR A 601 28.32 3.76 19.65
N THR A 602 29.19 4.62 19.11
CA THR A 602 29.90 5.61 19.92
C THR A 602 28.97 6.75 20.33
N ASP A 603 29.32 7.48 21.38
CA ASP A 603 28.54 8.64 21.84
C ASP A 603 28.50 9.74 20.78
N GLU A 604 29.57 9.90 19.99
CA GLU A 604 29.62 10.84 18.87
C GLU A 604 28.65 10.44 17.76
N GLN A 605 28.55 9.15 17.41
CA GLN A 605 27.59 8.66 16.41
C GLN A 605 26.14 8.94 16.84
N LYS A 606 25.81 8.61 18.10
CA LYS A 606 24.48 8.86 18.67
C LYS A 606 24.15 10.35 18.72
N ALA A 607 25.10 11.18 19.18
CA ALA A 607 24.96 12.63 19.23
C ALA A 607 24.80 13.26 17.84
N GLU A 608 25.52 12.75 16.85
CA GLU A 608 25.40 13.18 15.46
C GLU A 608 24.02 12.84 14.88
N TRP A 609 23.55 11.60 15.06
CA TRP A 609 22.21 11.19 14.59
C TRP A 609 21.07 11.93 15.29
N ALA A 610 21.27 12.29 16.56
CA ALA A 610 20.32 13.15 17.28
C ALA A 610 20.29 14.58 16.72
N ARG A 611 21.45 15.12 16.28
CA ARG A 611 21.57 16.47 15.71
C ARG A 611 21.12 16.54 14.25
N ASP A 612 21.37 15.49 13.47
CA ASP A 612 21.03 15.38 12.05
C ASP A 612 20.13 14.16 11.78
N PRO A 613 18.79 14.32 11.92
CA PRO A 613 17.82 13.26 11.66
C PRO A 613 17.84 12.74 10.21
N GLU A 614 18.27 13.56 9.24
CA GLU A 614 18.35 13.15 7.84
C GLU A 614 19.55 12.22 7.61
N LYS A 615 20.69 12.49 8.25
CA LYS A 615 21.82 11.54 8.28
C LYS A 615 21.41 10.22 8.92
N TYR A 616 20.70 10.26 10.04
CA TYR A 616 20.19 9.03 10.65
C TYR A 616 19.19 8.31 9.73
N ARG A 617 18.29 9.03 9.05
CA ARG A 617 17.38 8.46 8.06
C ARG A 617 18.11 7.77 6.91
N LYS A 618 19.18 8.37 6.38
CA LYS A 618 20.02 7.75 5.34
C LYS A 618 20.66 6.46 5.85
N TYR A 619 21.22 6.47 7.06
CA TYR A 619 21.78 5.28 7.70
C TYR A 619 20.75 4.15 7.84
N ARG A 620 19.56 4.45 8.35
CA ARG A 620 18.46 3.47 8.46
C ARG A 620 18.07 2.89 7.10
N LYS A 621 17.89 3.74 6.09
CA LYS A 621 17.55 3.29 4.72
C LYS A 621 18.62 2.38 4.10
N MET A 622 19.90 2.61 4.38
CA MET A 622 20.97 1.72 3.90
C MET A 622 20.85 0.32 4.50
N ILE A 623 20.58 0.23 5.81
CA ILE A 623 20.35 -1.05 6.50
C ILE A 623 19.09 -1.73 5.97
N ASP A 624 17.98 -1.00 5.87
CA ASP A 624 16.71 -1.53 5.34
C ASP A 624 16.90 -2.07 3.92
N LEU A 625 17.65 -1.37 3.07
CA LEU A 625 17.90 -1.82 1.69
C LEU A 625 18.66 -3.15 1.67
N GLU A 626 19.68 -3.32 2.49
CA GLU A 626 20.42 -4.59 2.59
C GLU A 626 19.52 -5.74 3.07
N LEU A 627 18.68 -5.49 4.07
CA LEU A 627 17.76 -6.49 4.62
C LEU A 627 16.78 -7.00 3.56
N ASN A 628 16.23 -6.08 2.76
CA ASN A 628 15.17 -6.39 1.80
C ASN A 628 15.69 -6.96 0.46
N GLN A 629 17.00 -6.92 0.20
CA GLN A 629 17.60 -7.51 -1.01
C GLN A 629 17.64 -9.06 -1.00
N ARG A 630 17.36 -9.68 0.14
CA ARG A 630 17.52 -11.14 0.37
C ARG A 630 16.42 -12.01 -0.24
N PHE A 631 15.43 -11.43 -0.92
CA PHE A 631 14.30 -12.20 -1.46
C PHE A 631 14.73 -13.29 -2.45
N LYS A 632 15.73 -13.02 -3.29
CA LYS A 632 16.24 -13.97 -4.28
C LYS A 632 16.83 -15.26 -3.70
N LEU A 633 17.38 -15.17 -2.48
CA LEU A 633 17.95 -16.29 -1.72
C LEU A 633 16.87 -17.24 -1.19
N VAL A 634 15.61 -16.78 -1.08
CA VAL A 634 14.49 -17.59 -0.58
C VAL A 634 13.81 -18.39 -1.71
N LEU A 635 14.01 -17.98 -2.97
CA LEU A 635 13.45 -18.66 -4.12
C LEU A 635 14.22 -19.95 -4.40
N ARG A 636 13.51 -21.05 -4.66
CA ARG A 636 14.14 -22.31 -5.05
C ARG A 636 14.72 -22.19 -6.46
N ASN A 637 15.79 -22.95 -6.72
CA ASN A 637 16.43 -23.08 -8.03
C ASN A 637 16.99 -21.76 -8.58
N THR A 638 17.51 -20.90 -7.69
CA THR A 638 18.25 -19.69 -8.05
C THR A 638 19.72 -19.86 -7.68
N GLU A 639 20.60 -19.23 -8.44
CA GLU A 639 22.05 -19.19 -8.16
C GLU A 639 22.30 -18.64 -6.76
N GLU A 640 21.58 -17.58 -6.35
CA GLU A 640 21.73 -17.00 -5.01
C GLU A 640 21.30 -17.94 -3.88
N SER A 641 20.32 -18.83 -4.10
CA SER A 641 19.95 -19.88 -3.14
C SER A 641 21.05 -20.93 -3.03
N ASP A 642 21.63 -21.36 -4.16
CA ASP A 642 22.66 -22.38 -4.20
C ASP A 642 23.96 -21.89 -3.56
N GLU A 643 24.38 -20.67 -3.89
CA GLU A 643 25.52 -19.98 -3.25
C GLU A 643 25.32 -19.84 -1.74
N ALA A 644 24.11 -19.49 -1.29
CA ALA A 644 23.79 -19.35 0.12
C ALA A 644 23.87 -20.68 0.88
N ASN A 645 23.39 -21.77 0.27
CA ASN A 645 23.50 -23.11 0.82
C ASN A 645 24.97 -23.54 0.93
N GLU A 646 25.75 -23.37 -0.14
CA GLU A 646 27.16 -23.75 -0.17
C GLU A 646 27.99 -22.94 0.84
N PHE A 647 27.80 -21.62 0.88
CA PHE A 647 28.45 -20.74 1.85
C PHE A 647 28.11 -21.13 3.29
N SER A 648 26.81 -21.32 3.59
CA SER A 648 26.37 -21.69 4.93
C SER A 648 26.87 -23.07 5.34
N TYR A 649 26.91 -24.04 4.41
CA TYR A 649 27.47 -25.36 4.65
C TYR A 649 28.95 -25.28 5.03
N LYS A 650 29.76 -24.57 4.24
CA LYS A 650 31.21 -24.40 4.50
C LYS A 650 31.45 -23.72 5.86
N GLU A 651 30.75 -22.63 6.12
CA GLU A 651 30.85 -21.91 7.40
C GLU A 651 30.49 -22.79 8.59
N MET A 652 29.40 -23.58 8.50
CA MET A 652 29.00 -24.48 9.57
C MET A 652 30.03 -25.59 9.80
N CYS A 653 30.58 -26.19 8.74
CA CYS A 653 31.63 -27.20 8.83
C CYS A 653 32.88 -26.67 9.54
N ILE A 654 33.33 -25.46 9.17
CA ILE A 654 34.48 -24.79 9.80
C ILE A 654 34.22 -24.56 11.29
N LYS A 655 33.06 -23.98 11.65
CA LYS A 655 32.72 -23.65 13.04
C LYS A 655 32.45 -24.87 13.92
N LEU A 656 32.08 -25.99 13.32
CA LEU A 656 31.97 -27.29 13.98
C LEU A 656 33.30 -28.06 13.98
N SER A 657 34.43 -27.42 13.66
CA SER A 657 35.76 -28.04 13.62
C SER A 657 35.79 -29.33 12.79
N ASN A 658 35.01 -29.40 11.71
CA ASN A 658 34.84 -30.57 10.87
C ASN A 658 34.42 -31.87 11.61
N ASN A 659 33.72 -31.74 12.75
CA ASN A 659 33.23 -32.90 13.52
C ASN A 659 32.18 -33.68 12.72
N PRO A 660 32.47 -34.92 12.26
CA PRO A 660 31.57 -35.64 11.34
C PRO A 660 30.20 -35.93 11.94
N ARG A 661 30.16 -36.27 13.24
CA ARG A 661 28.90 -36.58 13.95
C ARG A 661 27.98 -35.36 13.99
N LEU A 662 28.52 -34.18 14.32
CA LEU A 662 27.71 -32.98 14.43
C LEU A 662 27.30 -32.45 13.06
N ILE A 663 28.18 -32.49 12.06
CA ILE A 663 27.84 -32.12 10.68
C ILE A 663 26.67 -32.95 10.16
N ASP A 664 26.74 -34.28 10.32
CA ASP A 664 25.74 -35.20 9.79
C ASP A 664 24.34 -35.01 10.42
N ASN A 665 24.29 -34.60 11.68
CA ASN A 665 23.06 -34.46 12.47
C ASN A 665 22.49 -33.03 12.49
N ILE A 666 23.33 -31.99 12.39
CA ILE A 666 22.92 -30.59 12.58
C ILE A 666 22.64 -29.89 11.26
N ILE A 667 23.44 -30.15 10.22
CA ILE A 667 23.30 -29.45 8.94
C ILE A 667 22.10 -30.04 8.16
N PRO A 668 21.12 -29.21 7.75
CA PRO A 668 19.98 -29.70 6.95
C PRO A 668 20.39 -30.32 5.62
N LYS A 669 19.72 -31.44 5.27
CA LYS A 669 19.92 -32.17 4.01
C LYS A 669 18.74 -32.04 3.03
N ASN A 670 17.59 -31.57 3.51
CA ASN A 670 16.32 -31.63 2.79
C ASN A 670 15.56 -30.29 2.72
N PHE A 671 16.17 -29.19 3.17
CA PHE A 671 15.61 -27.85 3.00
C PHE A 671 16.72 -26.80 2.90
N ASN A 672 16.49 -25.78 2.06
CA ASN A 672 17.46 -24.72 1.80
C ASN A 672 17.53 -23.72 2.94
N VAL A 673 18.62 -22.95 2.97
CA VAL A 673 18.74 -21.73 3.79
C VAL A 673 17.51 -20.84 3.56
N SER A 674 17.04 -20.17 4.62
CA SER A 674 15.84 -19.30 4.61
C SER A 674 14.48 -19.96 4.39
N CYS A 675 14.39 -21.30 4.21
CA CYS A 675 13.12 -22.03 4.33
C CYS A 675 12.52 -21.95 5.75
N ARG A 676 13.38 -21.69 6.74
CA ARG A 676 13.03 -21.21 8.08
C ARG A 676 13.76 -19.89 8.30
N ARG A 677 13.25 -19.02 9.17
CA ARG A 677 13.92 -17.75 9.47
C ARG A 677 15.36 -18.03 9.93
N PRO A 678 16.38 -17.49 9.22
CA PRO A 678 17.78 -17.67 9.58
C PRO A 678 18.02 -17.25 11.03
N THR A 679 18.72 -18.09 11.79
CA THR A 679 19.02 -17.85 13.21
C THR A 679 20.47 -17.41 13.35
N PRO A 680 20.74 -16.13 13.65
CA PRO A 680 22.12 -15.69 13.90
C PRO A 680 22.65 -16.37 15.15
N GLY A 681 23.79 -17.04 15.03
CA GLY A 681 24.35 -17.87 16.09
C GLY A 681 25.85 -17.70 16.27
N ASN A 682 26.34 -16.46 16.23
CA ASN A 682 27.77 -16.20 16.46
C ASN A 682 28.22 -16.82 17.80
N GLY A 683 29.21 -17.72 17.74
CA GLY A 683 29.72 -18.44 18.90
C GLY A 683 28.97 -19.72 19.26
N PHE A 684 27.75 -19.95 18.73
CA PHE A 684 26.95 -21.13 19.09
C PHE A 684 27.57 -22.43 18.60
N LEU A 685 27.95 -22.50 17.32
CA LEU A 685 28.51 -23.72 16.72
C LEU A 685 29.85 -24.08 17.35
N GLU A 686 30.66 -23.07 17.64
CA GLU A 686 31.94 -23.20 18.34
C GLU A 686 31.73 -23.72 19.77
N CYS A 687 30.65 -23.30 20.45
CA CYS A 687 30.29 -23.84 21.76
C CYS A 687 29.93 -25.33 21.69
N LEU A 688 29.36 -25.83 20.59
CA LEU A 688 28.97 -27.25 20.48
C LEU A 688 30.16 -28.22 20.49
N VAL A 689 31.31 -27.76 20.00
CA VAL A 689 32.57 -28.53 19.98
C VAL A 689 33.56 -28.09 21.05
N GLY A 690 33.16 -27.14 21.90
CA GLY A 690 34.00 -26.63 22.97
C GLY A 690 34.23 -27.66 24.08
N GLU A 691 35.37 -27.55 24.77
CA GLU A 691 35.83 -28.50 25.80
C GLU A 691 34.85 -28.68 26.97
N LYS A 692 34.05 -27.65 27.28
CA LYS A 692 33.05 -27.69 28.35
C LYS A 692 31.74 -28.36 27.92
N THR A 693 31.57 -28.69 26.64
CA THR A 693 30.27 -29.09 26.09
C THR A 693 30.14 -30.57 25.86
N THR A 694 28.97 -31.10 26.19
CA THR A 694 28.46 -32.37 25.66
C THR A 694 27.20 -32.07 24.85
N CYS A 695 27.31 -32.21 23.52
CA CYS A 695 26.22 -31.95 22.59
C CYS A 695 25.52 -33.26 22.20
N TYR A 696 24.27 -33.43 22.63
CA TYR A 696 23.41 -34.55 22.26
C TYR A 696 22.62 -34.24 20.99
N THR A 697 22.49 -35.24 20.13
CA THR A 697 21.69 -35.17 18.89
C THR A 697 20.43 -36.03 18.96
N ASP A 698 20.34 -36.90 19.97
CA ASP A 698 19.18 -37.75 20.24
C ASP A 698 18.14 -37.06 21.14
N THR A 699 17.04 -37.74 21.41
CA THR A 699 16.02 -37.25 22.36
C THR A 699 16.49 -37.51 23.80
N ILE A 700 16.30 -36.54 24.68
CA ILE A 700 16.53 -36.69 26.13
C ILE A 700 15.59 -37.76 26.70
N ALA A 701 16.14 -38.69 27.49
CA ALA A 701 15.35 -39.83 27.99
C ALA A 701 14.42 -39.44 29.14
N GLY A 702 14.89 -38.55 30.02
CA GLY A 702 14.11 -38.08 31.16
C GLY A 702 14.88 -37.10 32.02
N ILE A 703 14.18 -36.49 32.98
CA ILE A 703 14.72 -35.65 34.02
C ILE A 703 14.66 -36.41 35.34
N THR A 704 15.73 -36.30 36.13
CA THR A 704 15.84 -36.88 37.46
C THR A 704 15.80 -35.78 38.53
N PRO A 705 15.73 -36.12 39.83
CA PRO A 705 15.84 -35.12 40.88
C PRO A 705 17.14 -34.30 40.85
N ASN A 706 18.24 -34.85 40.33
CA ASN A 706 19.57 -34.22 40.36
C ASN A 706 20.06 -33.77 38.97
N GLY A 707 19.38 -34.14 37.89
CA GLY A 707 19.75 -33.76 36.53
C GLY A 707 18.92 -34.44 35.45
N PHE A 708 19.56 -35.16 34.54
CA PHE A 708 18.88 -35.81 33.41
C PHE A 708 19.42 -37.20 33.11
N LEU A 709 18.62 -37.99 32.38
CA LEU A 709 19.01 -39.29 31.84
C LEU A 709 19.43 -39.14 30.37
N THR A 710 20.61 -39.67 30.05
CA THR A 710 21.04 -39.91 28.66
C THR A 710 20.23 -41.04 28.03
N ALA A 711 20.33 -41.20 26.71
CA ALA A 711 19.57 -42.21 25.96
C ALA A 711 19.84 -43.65 26.41
N ASP A 712 21.03 -43.93 26.96
CA ASP A 712 21.42 -45.22 27.53
C ASP A 712 21.02 -45.40 29.01
N GLY A 713 20.32 -44.42 29.60
CA GLY A 713 19.85 -44.47 30.99
C GLY A 713 20.86 -44.00 32.03
N THR A 714 22.03 -43.48 31.63
CA THR A 714 23.00 -42.89 32.58
C THR A 714 22.48 -41.57 33.14
N GLU A 715 22.54 -41.40 34.47
CA GLU A 715 22.21 -40.12 35.11
C GLU A 715 23.39 -39.14 35.04
N VAL A 716 23.10 -37.92 34.62
CA VAL A 716 24.05 -36.81 34.57
C VAL A 716 23.50 -35.66 35.41
N GLU A 717 24.25 -35.31 36.46
CA GLU A 717 23.88 -34.23 37.37
C GLU A 717 24.12 -32.84 36.77
N VAL A 718 23.15 -31.95 36.97
CA VAL A 718 23.26 -30.52 36.61
C VAL A 718 22.63 -29.65 37.67
N ASP A 719 23.09 -28.40 37.76
CA ASP A 719 22.55 -27.44 38.74
C ASP A 719 21.35 -26.66 38.18
N VAL A 720 21.32 -26.49 36.85
CA VAL A 720 20.32 -25.68 36.14
C VAL A 720 19.86 -26.38 34.86
N ILE A 721 18.55 -26.39 34.62
CA ILE A 721 17.93 -26.81 33.36
C ILE A 721 17.23 -25.62 32.72
N ILE A 722 17.55 -25.32 31.46
CA ILE A 722 16.92 -24.28 30.65
C ILE A 722 16.21 -24.93 29.46
N CYS A 723 14.88 -24.95 29.49
CA CYS A 723 14.05 -25.35 28.35
C CYS A 723 13.93 -24.19 27.36
N ALA A 724 14.63 -24.31 26.23
CA ALA A 724 14.59 -23.40 25.09
C ALA A 724 13.71 -23.97 23.97
N THR A 725 12.50 -24.39 24.34
CA THR A 725 11.63 -25.24 23.51
C THR A 725 10.66 -24.47 22.60
N GLY A 726 10.82 -23.15 22.53
CA GLY A 726 10.10 -22.28 21.59
C GLY A 726 8.67 -21.96 22.02
N PHE A 727 7.83 -21.67 21.04
CA PHE A 727 6.44 -21.23 21.19
C PHE A 727 5.53 -22.06 20.28
N ASP A 728 4.24 -22.10 20.60
CA ASP A 728 3.19 -22.57 19.71
C ASP A 728 2.96 -21.53 18.60
N THR A 729 3.44 -21.85 17.40
CA THR A 729 3.29 -21.03 16.19
C THR A 729 2.17 -21.55 15.28
N SER A 730 1.19 -22.29 15.80
CA SER A 730 0.00 -22.73 15.04
C SER A 730 -0.93 -21.57 14.67
N PHE A 731 -0.68 -20.37 15.21
CA PHE A 731 -1.55 -19.19 15.15
C PHE A 731 -2.91 -19.36 15.84
N ARG A 732 -3.18 -20.51 16.47
CA ARG A 732 -4.43 -20.75 17.18
C ARG A 732 -4.54 -19.80 18.38
N PRO A 733 -5.63 -19.02 18.49
CA PRO A 733 -5.83 -18.16 19.65
C PRO A 733 -5.86 -18.96 20.96
N GLN A 734 -5.25 -18.40 22.01
CA GLN A 734 -5.12 -19.05 23.31
C GLN A 734 -6.39 -18.96 24.18
N PHE A 735 -7.37 -18.19 23.72
CA PHE A 735 -8.70 -18.10 24.31
C PHE A 735 -9.77 -18.20 23.22
N PRO A 736 -11.00 -18.62 23.55
CA PRO A 736 -12.05 -18.75 22.55
C PRO A 736 -12.43 -17.39 21.98
N VAL A 737 -12.29 -17.25 20.66
CA VAL A 737 -12.83 -16.16 19.85
C VAL A 737 -13.88 -16.77 18.93
N ILE A 738 -15.14 -16.40 19.11
CA ILE A 738 -16.30 -17.08 18.49
C ILE A 738 -17.07 -16.08 17.64
N GLY A 739 -17.18 -16.39 16.34
CA GLY A 739 -17.92 -15.60 15.34
C GLY A 739 -19.35 -16.10 15.12
N LEU A 740 -19.84 -15.94 13.88
CA LEU A 740 -21.22 -16.28 13.49
C LEU A 740 -21.52 -17.79 13.53
N ASP A 741 -20.52 -18.64 13.31
CA ASP A 741 -20.69 -20.09 13.20
C ASP A 741 -20.67 -20.82 14.55
N GLY A 742 -20.60 -20.08 15.68
CA GLY A 742 -20.59 -20.63 17.03
C GLY A 742 -19.33 -21.42 17.40
N LYS A 743 -18.37 -21.58 16.47
CA LYS A 743 -17.11 -22.30 16.68
C LYS A 743 -15.99 -21.33 17.01
N SER A 744 -15.07 -21.74 17.87
CA SER A 744 -13.90 -20.91 18.15
C SER A 744 -12.92 -20.91 16.96
N ILE A 745 -12.20 -19.81 16.76
CA ILE A 745 -11.12 -19.75 15.76
C ILE A 745 -10.09 -20.87 15.98
N SER A 746 -9.78 -21.19 17.25
CA SER A 746 -8.83 -22.26 17.59
C SER A 746 -9.32 -23.63 17.12
N GLU A 747 -10.62 -23.92 17.18
CA GLU A 747 -11.20 -25.15 16.60
C GLU A 747 -11.15 -25.12 15.07
N LYS A 748 -11.51 -23.99 14.44
CA LYS A 748 -11.49 -23.82 12.98
C LYS A 748 -10.10 -24.01 12.38
N TRP A 749 -9.07 -23.59 13.11
CA TRP A 749 -7.67 -23.65 12.70
C TRP A 749 -6.93 -24.90 13.19
N ALA A 750 -7.64 -25.92 13.69
CA ALA A 750 -7.02 -27.17 14.13
C ALA A 750 -6.29 -27.90 12.98
N GLY A 751 -6.79 -27.77 11.74
CA GLY A 751 -6.14 -28.29 10.53
C GLY A 751 -5.29 -27.24 9.81
N LEU A 752 -5.95 -26.31 9.11
CA LEU A 752 -5.29 -25.24 8.35
C LEU A 752 -5.76 -23.87 8.84
N PRO A 753 -4.85 -23.00 9.31
CA PRO A 753 -5.23 -21.66 9.74
C PRO A 753 -5.53 -20.75 8.55
N LEU A 754 -6.82 -20.62 8.19
CA LEU A 754 -7.28 -19.80 7.08
C LEU A 754 -7.48 -18.33 7.49
N SER A 755 -6.91 -17.41 6.70
CA SER A 755 -7.05 -15.97 6.86
C SER A 755 -7.26 -15.28 5.51
N TYR A 756 -7.92 -14.12 5.51
CA TYR A 756 -7.97 -13.21 4.36
C TYR A 756 -6.89 -12.15 4.51
N ALA A 757 -5.95 -12.11 3.56
CA ALA A 757 -4.82 -11.18 3.54
C ALA A 757 -4.02 -11.12 4.86
N ALA A 758 -3.98 -12.23 5.61
CA ALA A 758 -3.38 -12.33 6.95
C ALA A 758 -4.00 -11.43 8.04
N VAL A 759 -5.15 -10.78 7.78
CA VAL A 759 -5.78 -9.82 8.70
C VAL A 759 -7.20 -10.17 9.11
N GLY A 760 -7.97 -10.88 8.29
CA GLY A 760 -9.37 -11.24 8.58
C GLY A 760 -9.59 -12.74 8.71
N VAL A 761 -10.63 -13.15 9.44
CA VAL A 761 -11.04 -14.56 9.56
C VAL A 761 -12.43 -14.76 8.97
N PRO A 762 -12.65 -15.79 8.13
CA PRO A 762 -13.98 -16.07 7.59
C PRO A 762 -15.03 -16.28 8.67
N ASN A 763 -16.22 -15.69 8.49
CA ASN A 763 -17.35 -15.76 9.43
C ASN A 763 -17.08 -15.20 10.85
N VAL A 764 -16.09 -14.30 10.98
CA VAL A 764 -15.79 -13.61 12.25
C VAL A 764 -15.89 -12.09 12.04
N PRO A 765 -17.08 -11.49 12.22
CA PRO A 765 -17.35 -10.06 12.01
C PRO A 765 -16.49 -9.12 12.83
N ASN A 766 -16.05 -8.03 12.21
CA ASN A 766 -15.33 -6.93 12.85
C ASN A 766 -14.12 -7.37 13.69
N TYR A 767 -13.55 -8.53 13.38
CA TYR A 767 -12.36 -9.06 14.02
C TYR A 767 -11.21 -9.00 13.02
N PHE A 768 -10.17 -8.26 13.39
CA PHE A 768 -8.95 -8.16 12.60
C PHE A 768 -7.75 -8.51 13.45
N MET A 769 -6.71 -9.06 12.83
CA MET A 769 -5.51 -9.50 13.52
C MET A 769 -4.26 -8.87 12.91
N TYR A 770 -3.33 -8.50 13.78
CA TYR A 770 -1.96 -8.20 13.39
C TYR A 770 -1.19 -9.50 13.20
N SER A 771 -0.43 -9.58 12.10
CA SER A 771 0.46 -10.71 11.80
C SER A 771 -0.22 -12.08 11.89
N GLY A 772 -1.41 -12.22 11.28
CA GLY A 772 -2.13 -13.49 11.21
C GLY A 772 -1.42 -14.54 10.35
N PRO A 773 -2.05 -15.73 10.18
CA PRO A 773 -1.55 -16.78 9.30
C PRO A 773 -1.23 -16.23 7.90
N PHE A 774 -0.09 -16.64 7.33
CA PHE A 774 0.45 -16.17 6.05
C PHE A 774 0.97 -14.72 6.02
N SER A 775 1.11 -14.04 7.17
CA SER A 775 1.73 -12.71 7.24
C SER A 775 3.22 -12.75 6.85
N PRO A 776 3.74 -11.73 6.13
CA PRO A 776 5.12 -11.70 5.63
C PRO A 776 6.15 -11.31 6.71
N VAL A 777 6.27 -12.08 7.79
CA VAL A 777 7.18 -11.74 8.90
C VAL A 777 8.63 -12.16 8.64
N ALA A 778 8.86 -13.12 7.76
CA ALA A 778 10.18 -13.73 7.57
C ALA A 778 11.16 -12.86 6.77
N GLN A 779 10.68 -11.88 6.00
CA GLN A 779 11.43 -11.21 4.94
C GLN A 779 12.09 -9.88 5.36
N GLY A 780 11.78 -9.35 6.55
CA GLY A 780 12.33 -8.06 6.99
C GLY A 780 11.99 -7.71 8.45
N SER A 781 12.02 -6.41 8.74
CA SER A 781 11.59 -5.86 10.04
C SER A 781 10.07 -5.93 10.17
N VAL A 782 9.57 -6.40 11.32
CA VAL A 782 8.12 -6.57 11.55
C VAL A 782 7.42 -5.24 11.82
N LEU A 783 8.10 -4.25 12.41
CA LEU A 783 7.46 -3.01 12.88
C LEU A 783 6.82 -2.19 11.74
N PRO A 784 7.48 -2.00 10.57
CA PRO A 784 6.83 -1.37 9.43
C PRO A 784 5.57 -2.09 8.93
N LEU A 785 5.55 -3.43 8.99
CA LEU A 785 4.38 -4.23 8.59
C LEU A 785 3.21 -4.04 9.56
N LEU A 786 3.49 -3.94 10.86
CA LEU A 786 2.47 -3.59 11.85
C LEU A 786 1.87 -2.21 11.56
N THR A 787 2.70 -1.22 11.21
CA THR A 787 2.22 0.11 10.80
C THR A 787 1.33 0.06 9.57
N LEU A 788 1.62 -0.79 8.58
CA LEU A 788 0.73 -1.00 7.43
C LEU A 788 -0.61 -1.59 7.86
N GLY A 789 -0.58 -2.61 8.74
CA GLY A 789 -1.79 -3.19 9.33
C GLY A 789 -2.64 -2.15 10.08
N THR A 790 -2.01 -1.34 10.94
CA THR A 790 -2.67 -0.23 11.65
C THR A 790 -3.33 0.74 10.67
N LYS A 791 -2.60 1.22 9.66
CA LYS A 791 -3.16 2.16 8.68
C LYS A 791 -4.36 1.57 7.97
N HIS A 792 -4.32 0.28 7.62
CA HIS A 792 -5.46 -0.42 7.03
C HIS A 792 -6.64 -0.51 7.99
N PHE A 793 -6.43 -0.89 9.26
CA PHE A 793 -7.51 -0.96 10.25
C PHE A 793 -8.14 0.40 10.52
N LEU A 794 -7.36 1.46 10.52
CA LEU A 794 -7.88 2.83 10.61
C LEU A 794 -8.75 3.19 9.40
N GLN A 795 -8.38 2.77 8.18
CA GLN A 795 -9.24 2.95 7.00
C GLN A 795 -10.57 2.21 7.17
N VAL A 796 -10.53 0.96 7.64
CA VAL A 796 -11.73 0.16 7.93
C VAL A 796 -12.61 0.87 8.96
N ILE A 797 -12.04 1.30 10.09
CA ILE A 797 -12.78 2.04 11.13
C ILE A 797 -13.41 3.30 10.54
N ARG A 798 -12.67 4.12 9.79
CA ARG A 798 -13.21 5.33 9.16
C ARG A 798 -14.35 5.02 8.21
N LYS A 799 -14.21 3.99 7.38
CA LYS A 799 -15.25 3.55 6.43
C LYS A 799 -16.49 3.11 7.18
N MET A 800 -16.34 2.25 8.18
CA MET A 800 -17.46 1.79 9.00
C MET A 800 -18.19 2.93 9.69
N ARG A 801 -17.45 3.92 10.21
CA ARG A 801 -18.05 5.10 10.85
C ARG A 801 -18.78 6.01 9.89
N LYS A 802 -18.18 6.32 8.75
CA LYS A 802 -18.71 7.28 7.78
C LYS A 802 -19.86 6.74 6.95
N GLU A 803 -19.88 5.44 6.72
CA GLU A 803 -20.88 4.76 5.89
C GLU A 803 -21.87 3.94 6.73
N HIS A 804 -21.86 4.10 8.06
CA HIS A 804 -22.78 3.43 8.99
C HIS A 804 -22.77 1.90 8.85
N ILE A 805 -21.61 1.32 8.50
CA ILE A 805 -21.46 -0.12 8.32
C ILE A 805 -21.37 -0.77 9.70
N ARG A 806 -22.35 -1.62 9.99
CA ARG A 806 -22.47 -2.33 11.26
C ARG A 806 -21.46 -3.46 11.39
N GLU A 807 -21.23 -4.19 10.31
CA GLU A 807 -20.36 -5.38 10.30
C GLU A 807 -19.65 -5.60 8.97
N VAL A 808 -18.38 -6.04 9.05
CA VAL A 808 -17.51 -6.38 7.92
C VAL A 808 -16.79 -7.70 8.23
N TRP A 809 -16.90 -8.67 7.31
CA TRP A 809 -16.14 -9.92 7.34
C TRP A 809 -16.03 -10.54 5.96
N ARG A 810 -15.12 -11.51 5.83
CA ARG A 810 -15.09 -12.40 4.69
C ARG A 810 -16.13 -13.50 4.87
N SER A 811 -17.07 -13.64 3.93
CA SER A 811 -17.96 -14.81 3.89
C SER A 811 -17.17 -16.08 3.58
N GLY A 812 -17.46 -17.19 4.27
CA GLY A 812 -16.74 -18.46 4.12
C GLY A 812 -17.12 -19.33 2.91
N ALA A 813 -17.77 -18.78 1.87
CA ALA A 813 -18.29 -19.53 0.73
C ALA A 813 -17.20 -20.03 -0.25
N TYR A 814 -16.19 -20.73 0.27
CA TYR A 814 -15.37 -21.69 -0.47
C TYR A 814 -15.45 -23.02 0.27
N ALA A 815 -16.60 -23.68 0.12
CA ALA A 815 -16.74 -25.12 0.23
C ALA A 815 -17.12 -25.61 -1.17
N GLY A 816 -16.14 -26.18 -1.86
CA GLY A 816 -16.19 -26.63 -3.25
C GLY A 816 -14.79 -27.07 -3.63
#